data_AF-A0A1Z8MZP6-F1
#
_entry.id   AF-A0A1Z8MZP6-F1
#
_cell.length_a   1.000
_cell.length_b   1.000
_cell.length_c   1.000
_cell.angle_alpha   90.00
_cell.angle_beta   90.00
_cell.angle_gamma   90.00
#
_symmetry.space_group_name_H-M   'P 1'
#
loop_
_entity.id
_entity.type
_entity.pdbx_description
1 polymer ?
#
loop_
_entity_poly.entity_id
_entity_poly.type
_entity_poly.pdbx_seq_one_letter_code
_entity_poly.pdbx_strand_id
1 'polypeptide(L)'
;MKRKTYLYSSLIVLGVLCQFTPTPVQSQTKQHITQLNHKEAANRLYGAYALGLIGSESAVRPLIQLLKDNDANVRLAAIDALGAIGSEKALGQLKLLLSSSESSTRAHAANAVVKIVSPQEADQYQITRYQTDLNDKSYSVRKKAVEELLKLDRMNDVRYQRTKALSDLEDPAVSVRVAGCQSLGEIGGQKSILALTQLLSDPVPTVRAASLEAIGSLIQQSDEQTIESAMSILLSTLSDPDLMVQQQAGKIFVSVGLPAASRVLESSVMTDGRRVNPIAVGVLVQMGVPIIEVLTGKLDADDEMLRNVALQVLEIIQPDQSSNHQILKSRADLKDQDADIRVKGLKQLGLSGTLVDGVIDSLNDPEAKVRQQATIAIGQIGDSVMPELLPLLSSSNGSVRWHAIVAVGLMAEQLESDARLQVAVDPLLDSLSNADRSIREVALTSLKKIGSSALDQVIVRLRARDPITRALAADIAIDLAPEQADSIRLSRYIGDLKDQDSTIQSQALSAIRQLNSSKVIQENVDVLVNQHLIVFATDSNSALELRQNALLTLAKVAEICNDSSFLEPLIDTLLILLESEDLQLEAAKVLSQVGKPAVKSLINRLAGQDGQVRSAITKTLIAIGQPAVANLTAALSNSSHQVRRNASIALGQIDPDHADEFETRRYINDLQDENSQVRINGAKLLKVYGNQNSVKPLLVGLADSNYQVRLHSAKALAEIGDKKAIDHLDQARKRKEEIKAVKAALKDAIDHLKELP
;
A
#
# COMPACT_ATOMS: atom_id res chain seq x y z
N MET A 1 -9.62 29.46 65.44
CA MET A 1 -9.22 28.08 65.78
C MET A 1 -8.18 27.98 66.91
N LYS A 2 -7.17 28.86 67.03
CA LYS A 2 -6.10 28.72 68.02
C LYS A 2 -6.46 28.92 69.52
N ARG A 3 -7.61 29.51 69.89
CA ARG A 3 -8.08 29.57 71.31
C ARG A 3 -8.87 28.32 71.77
N LYS A 4 -9.43 27.52 70.85
CA LYS A 4 -10.22 26.31 71.18
C LYS A 4 -9.32 25.11 71.54
N THR A 5 -8.14 25.01 70.92
CA THR A 5 -7.18 23.94 71.19
C THR A 5 -6.55 24.06 72.57
N TYR A 6 -6.35 25.30 73.06
CA TYR A 6 -5.81 25.53 74.40
C TYR A 6 -6.74 25.09 75.53
N LEU A 7 -8.07 25.23 75.36
CA LEU A 7 -9.04 24.79 76.38
C LEU A 7 -9.08 23.27 76.51
N TYR A 8 -9.11 22.54 75.39
CA TYR A 8 -9.11 21.08 75.36
C TYR A 8 -7.79 20.48 75.89
N SER A 9 -6.64 21.07 75.55
CA SER A 9 -5.35 20.63 76.11
C SER A 9 -5.23 20.94 77.60
N SER A 10 -5.76 22.08 78.08
CA SER A 10 -5.77 22.39 79.52
C SER A 10 -6.72 21.49 80.32
N LEU A 11 -7.84 21.06 79.73
CA LEU A 11 -8.82 20.17 80.36
C LEU A 11 -8.30 18.73 80.52
N ILE A 12 -7.55 18.20 79.54
CA ILE A 12 -6.90 16.89 79.63
C ILE A 12 -5.80 16.92 80.71
N VAL A 13 -5.00 17.99 80.77
CA VAL A 13 -3.96 18.17 81.79
C VAL A 13 -4.56 18.28 83.19
N LEU A 14 -5.73 18.93 83.36
CA LEU A 14 -6.45 19.01 84.63
C LEU A 14 -7.16 17.71 85.02
N GLY A 15 -7.70 16.94 84.05
CA GLY A 15 -8.28 15.62 84.30
C GLY A 15 -7.24 14.61 84.79
N VAL A 16 -6.01 14.68 84.26
CA VAL A 16 -4.87 13.92 84.78
C VAL A 16 -4.51 14.41 86.19
N LEU A 17 -4.50 15.72 86.46
CA LEU A 17 -4.23 16.25 87.81
C LEU A 17 -5.30 15.85 88.85
N CYS A 18 -6.57 15.69 88.48
CA CYS A 18 -7.61 15.19 89.38
C CYS A 18 -7.37 13.74 89.83
N GLN A 19 -6.77 12.89 88.99
CA GLN A 19 -6.39 11.51 89.35
C GLN A 19 -5.18 11.44 90.31
N PHE A 20 -4.41 12.52 90.45
CA PHE A 20 -3.17 12.55 91.24
C PHE A 20 -3.20 13.48 92.46
N THR A 21 -4.37 13.98 92.89
CA THR A 21 -4.49 14.74 94.13
C THR A 21 -4.91 13.85 95.30
N PRO A 22 -4.30 13.97 96.51
CA PRO A 22 -4.54 13.08 97.66
C PRO A 22 -5.89 13.36 98.36
N THR A 23 -6.79 14.11 97.73
CA THR A 23 -8.11 14.44 98.28
C THR A 23 -9.10 13.30 98.06
N PRO A 24 -9.90 12.91 99.07
CA PRO A 24 -10.92 11.86 98.90
C PRO A 24 -11.86 12.18 97.75
N VAL A 25 -12.19 11.17 96.92
CA VAL A 25 -13.12 11.28 95.77
C VAL A 25 -14.44 11.99 96.13
N GLN A 26 -14.93 11.79 97.35
CA GLN A 26 -16.13 12.47 97.88
C GLN A 26 -15.96 14.00 98.00
N SER A 27 -14.78 14.48 98.39
CA SER A 27 -14.46 15.90 98.53
C SER A 27 -14.36 16.59 97.17
N GLN A 28 -13.66 15.96 96.21
CA GLN A 28 -13.56 16.45 94.84
C GLN A 28 -14.92 16.49 94.14
N THR A 29 -15.73 15.44 94.31
CA THR A 29 -17.08 15.39 93.76
C THR A 29 -17.94 16.54 94.29
N LYS A 30 -17.90 16.81 95.60
CA LYS A 30 -18.65 17.93 96.22
C LYS A 30 -18.18 19.30 95.72
N GLN A 31 -16.86 19.46 95.52
CA GLN A 31 -16.29 20.68 94.94
C GLN A 31 -16.80 20.92 93.51
N HIS A 32 -16.74 19.90 92.64
CA HIS A 32 -17.18 20.06 91.25
C HIS A 32 -18.71 20.16 91.12
N ILE A 33 -19.50 19.55 92.02
CA ILE A 33 -20.96 19.80 92.11
C ILE A 33 -21.24 21.28 92.40
N THR A 34 -20.43 21.91 93.26
CA THR A 34 -20.58 23.34 93.57
C THR A 34 -20.28 24.23 92.34
N GLN A 35 -19.30 23.82 91.51
CA GLN A 35 -18.96 24.52 90.26
C GLN A 35 -20.08 24.48 89.21
N LEU A 36 -21.01 23.52 89.29
CA LEU A 36 -22.16 23.47 88.38
C LEU A 36 -23.11 24.65 88.53
N ASN A 37 -23.07 25.37 89.67
CA ASN A 37 -23.89 26.57 89.90
C ASN A 37 -23.13 27.88 89.64
N HIS A 38 -21.95 27.81 89.00
CA HIS A 38 -21.13 29.00 88.75
C HIS A 38 -21.78 29.93 87.70
N LYS A 39 -21.59 31.25 87.84
CA LYS A 39 -22.15 32.25 86.92
C LYS A 39 -21.64 32.10 85.49
N GLU A 40 -20.34 31.84 85.34
CA GLU A 40 -19.68 31.62 84.04
C GLU A 40 -19.93 30.21 83.48
N ALA A 41 -20.35 30.13 82.22
CA ALA A 41 -20.63 28.88 81.52
C ALA A 41 -19.38 27.98 81.40
N ALA A 42 -18.18 28.56 81.24
CA ALA A 42 -16.93 27.80 81.15
C ALA A 42 -16.66 26.97 82.41
N ASN A 43 -16.95 27.51 83.60
CA ASN A 43 -16.75 26.81 84.86
C ASN A 43 -17.83 25.74 85.11
N ARG A 44 -19.07 25.98 84.66
CA ARG A 44 -20.11 24.94 84.69
C ARG A 44 -19.78 23.78 83.75
N LEU A 45 -19.32 24.09 82.54
CA LEU A 45 -18.85 23.11 81.56
C LEU A 45 -17.67 22.30 82.12
N TYR A 46 -16.68 22.97 82.71
CA TYR A 46 -15.54 22.31 83.36
C TYR A 46 -16.00 21.38 84.48
N GLY A 47 -16.88 21.86 85.35
CA GLY A 47 -17.44 21.07 86.44
C GLY A 47 -18.18 19.83 85.93
N ALA A 48 -18.96 19.96 84.85
CA ALA A 48 -19.66 18.83 84.23
C ALA A 48 -18.67 17.78 83.69
N TYR A 49 -17.65 18.19 82.95
CA TYR A 49 -16.61 17.26 82.45
C TYR A 49 -15.86 16.56 83.57
N ALA A 50 -15.43 17.31 84.60
CA ALA A 50 -14.71 16.75 85.74
C ALA A 50 -15.56 15.69 86.47
N LEU A 51 -16.85 15.96 86.67
CA LEU A 51 -17.78 15.00 87.30
C LEU A 51 -18.00 13.74 86.45
N GLY A 52 -18.05 13.89 85.12
CA GLY A 52 -18.10 12.75 84.20
C GLY A 52 -16.89 11.83 84.33
N LEU A 53 -15.67 12.40 84.42
CA LEU A 53 -14.43 11.64 84.61
C LEU A 53 -14.32 10.99 85.99
N ILE A 54 -14.85 11.65 87.03
CA ILE A 54 -14.88 11.11 88.40
C ILE A 54 -15.85 9.92 88.50
N GLY A 55 -16.93 9.91 87.72
CA GLY A 55 -17.87 8.79 87.68
C GLY A 55 -18.76 8.66 88.93
N SER A 56 -18.83 9.69 89.79
CA SER A 56 -19.59 9.59 91.04
C SER A 56 -21.11 9.69 90.81
N GLU A 57 -21.85 8.72 91.33
CA GLU A 57 -23.32 8.70 91.24
C GLU A 57 -24.00 9.89 91.94
N SER A 58 -23.33 10.49 92.94
CA SER A 58 -23.84 11.67 93.64
C SER A 58 -23.95 12.92 92.74
N ALA A 59 -23.24 12.92 91.62
CA ALA A 59 -23.25 14.00 90.62
C ALA A 59 -24.42 13.91 89.64
N VAL A 60 -25.12 12.77 89.56
CA VAL A 60 -26.15 12.52 88.53
C VAL A 60 -27.31 13.50 88.60
N ARG A 61 -27.88 13.74 89.79
CA ARG A 61 -29.00 14.70 89.96
C ARG A 61 -28.60 16.14 89.60
N PRO A 62 -27.48 16.68 90.09
CA PRO A 62 -26.98 17.99 89.65
C PRO A 62 -26.74 18.09 88.14
N LEU A 63 -26.16 17.07 87.51
CA LEU A 63 -25.93 17.04 86.07
C LEU A 63 -27.24 16.98 85.26
N ILE A 64 -28.27 16.29 85.75
CA ILE A 64 -29.61 16.30 85.14
C ILE A 64 -30.20 17.72 85.13
N GLN A 65 -29.95 18.54 86.17
CA GLN A 65 -30.42 19.93 86.18
C GLN A 65 -29.75 20.78 85.10
N LEU A 66 -28.47 20.54 84.83
CA LEU A 66 -27.72 21.22 83.77
C LEU A 66 -28.18 20.90 82.34
N LEU A 67 -28.99 19.86 82.14
CA LEU A 67 -29.63 19.60 80.85
C LEU A 67 -30.54 20.76 80.39
N LYS A 68 -30.96 21.64 81.32
CA LYS A 68 -31.77 22.83 81.05
C LYS A 68 -30.95 24.13 81.05
N ASP A 69 -29.62 24.05 81.03
CA ASP A 69 -28.76 25.23 81.03
C ASP A 69 -28.95 26.08 79.76
N ASN A 70 -28.80 27.40 79.88
CA ASN A 70 -28.92 28.33 78.75
C ASN A 70 -27.82 28.12 77.70
N ASP A 71 -26.61 27.72 78.12
CA ASP A 71 -25.48 27.49 77.22
C ASP A 71 -25.53 26.08 76.60
N ALA A 72 -25.50 26.01 75.27
CA ALA A 72 -25.57 24.74 74.56
C ALA A 72 -24.40 23.80 74.87
N ASN A 73 -23.18 24.31 75.03
CA ASN A 73 -22.01 23.48 75.33
C ASN A 73 -22.09 22.92 76.75
N VAL A 74 -22.62 23.68 77.70
CA VAL A 74 -22.87 23.19 79.06
C VAL A 74 -23.89 22.06 79.04
N ARG A 75 -24.99 22.20 78.28
CA ARG A 75 -25.97 21.11 78.11
C ARG A 75 -25.33 19.86 77.51
N LEU A 76 -24.55 19.98 76.44
CA LEU A 76 -23.87 18.84 75.80
C LEU A 76 -22.86 18.18 76.75
N ALA A 77 -22.07 18.97 77.48
CA ALA A 77 -21.12 18.45 78.47
C ALA A 77 -21.84 17.72 79.62
N ALA A 78 -23.00 18.20 80.05
CA ALA A 78 -23.82 17.50 81.04
C ALA A 78 -24.36 16.16 80.51
N ILE A 79 -24.78 16.10 79.24
CA ILE A 79 -25.21 14.85 78.58
C ILE A 79 -24.05 13.84 78.54
N ASP A 80 -22.88 14.28 78.08
CA ASP A 80 -21.68 13.42 77.99
C ASP A 80 -21.25 12.92 79.36
N ALA A 81 -21.26 13.80 80.37
CA ALA A 81 -20.91 13.45 81.74
C ALA A 81 -21.87 12.42 82.34
N LEU A 82 -23.17 12.56 82.12
CA LEU A 82 -24.17 11.58 82.55
C LEU A 82 -23.96 10.21 81.88
N GLY A 83 -23.61 10.20 80.58
CA GLY A 83 -23.25 8.98 79.87
C GLY A 83 -21.97 8.34 80.38
N ALA A 84 -20.94 9.13 80.72
CA ALA A 84 -19.68 8.63 81.27
C ALA A 84 -19.84 8.05 82.69
N ILE A 85 -20.73 8.61 83.50
CA ILE A 85 -21.08 8.07 84.83
C ILE A 85 -21.81 6.73 84.71
N GLY A 86 -22.56 6.49 83.62
CA GLY A 86 -23.21 5.21 83.38
C GLY A 86 -24.44 4.93 84.25
N SER A 87 -25.01 5.94 84.94
CA SER A 87 -26.10 5.72 85.88
C SER A 87 -27.47 5.61 85.21
N GLU A 88 -28.19 4.52 85.46
CA GLU A 88 -29.57 4.32 85.01
C GLU A 88 -30.54 5.43 85.45
N LYS A 89 -30.24 6.13 86.56
CA LYS A 89 -31.05 7.27 87.06
C LYS A 89 -31.11 8.43 86.05
N ALA A 90 -30.12 8.54 85.16
CA ALA A 90 -30.09 9.55 84.10
C ALA A 90 -30.86 9.13 82.84
N LEU A 91 -31.12 7.83 82.68
CA LEU A 91 -31.59 7.23 81.43
C LEU A 91 -32.93 7.83 80.96
N GLY A 92 -33.88 8.07 81.87
CA GLY A 92 -35.18 8.64 81.54
C GLY A 92 -35.09 10.05 80.92
N GLN A 93 -34.19 10.90 81.43
CA GLN A 93 -34.00 12.26 80.90
C GLN A 93 -33.20 12.25 79.60
N LEU A 94 -32.19 11.39 79.48
CA LEU A 94 -31.43 11.22 78.25
C LEU A 94 -32.28 10.70 77.09
N LYS A 95 -33.23 9.78 77.37
CA LYS A 95 -34.19 9.28 76.38
C LYS A 95 -35.08 10.38 75.80
N LEU A 96 -35.53 11.34 76.61
CA LEU A 96 -36.32 12.48 76.12
C LEU A 96 -35.54 13.37 75.13
N LEU A 97 -34.22 13.47 75.31
CA LEU A 97 -33.36 14.29 74.47
C LEU A 97 -33.08 13.67 73.09
N LEU A 98 -33.41 12.40 72.87
CA LEU A 98 -33.35 11.75 71.55
C LEU A 98 -34.31 12.39 70.53
N SER A 99 -35.37 13.06 71.00
CA SER A 99 -36.34 13.77 70.17
C SER A 99 -36.15 15.30 70.18
N SER A 100 -34.98 15.79 70.60
CA SER A 100 -34.66 17.22 70.59
C SER A 100 -34.72 17.81 69.17
N SER A 101 -35.11 19.08 69.03
CA SER A 101 -35.04 19.80 67.75
C SER A 101 -33.60 20.03 67.27
N GLU A 102 -32.64 20.02 68.19
CA GLU A 102 -31.20 20.22 67.92
C GLU A 102 -30.50 18.89 67.62
N SER A 103 -29.97 18.74 66.41
CA SER A 103 -29.29 17.49 65.97
C SER A 103 -28.06 17.13 66.82
N SER A 104 -27.31 18.13 67.27
CA SER A 104 -26.18 17.95 68.19
C SER A 104 -26.63 17.35 69.52
N THR A 105 -27.77 17.80 70.06
CA THR A 105 -28.33 17.31 71.32
C THR A 105 -28.81 15.87 71.18
N ARG A 106 -29.51 15.54 70.09
CA ARG A 106 -29.91 14.15 69.80
C ARG A 106 -28.69 13.22 69.72
N ALA A 107 -27.61 13.68 69.10
CA ALA A 107 -26.38 12.90 68.97
C ALA A 107 -25.68 12.58 70.29
N HIS A 108 -25.48 13.59 71.13
CA HIS A 108 -24.86 13.38 72.44
C HIS A 108 -25.77 12.55 73.35
N ALA A 109 -27.10 12.75 73.27
CA ALA A 109 -28.06 11.97 74.03
C ALA A 109 -28.00 10.48 73.65
N ALA A 110 -27.96 10.14 72.36
CA ALA A 110 -27.81 8.77 71.90
C ALA A 110 -26.49 8.14 72.38
N ASN A 111 -25.37 8.85 72.25
CA ASN A 111 -24.07 8.36 72.72
C ASN A 111 -24.04 8.14 74.23
N ALA A 112 -24.71 9.00 75.01
CA ALA A 112 -24.82 8.87 76.45
C ALA A 112 -25.71 7.69 76.84
N VAL A 113 -26.86 7.49 76.16
CA VAL A 113 -27.76 6.35 76.38
C VAL A 113 -27.04 5.03 76.08
N VAL A 114 -26.30 4.95 74.97
CA VAL A 114 -25.52 3.76 74.55
C VAL A 114 -24.50 3.33 75.60
N LYS A 115 -23.91 4.28 76.34
CA LYS A 115 -22.96 3.97 77.42
C LYS A 115 -23.61 3.43 78.69
N ILE A 116 -24.92 3.61 78.85
CA ILE A 116 -25.68 3.21 80.05
C ILE A 116 -26.41 1.89 79.83
N VAL A 117 -26.98 1.69 78.65
CA VAL A 117 -27.83 0.51 78.36
C VAL A 117 -27.00 -0.71 77.93
N SER A 118 -27.63 -1.89 77.93
CA SER A 118 -26.99 -3.10 77.43
C SER A 118 -26.64 -2.97 75.93
N PRO A 119 -25.60 -3.68 75.43
CA PRO A 119 -25.25 -3.65 74.02
C PRO A 119 -26.41 -3.98 73.07
N GLN A 120 -27.34 -4.83 73.50
CA GLN A 120 -28.53 -5.21 72.72
C GLN A 120 -29.55 -4.07 72.62
N GLU A 121 -29.65 -3.23 73.65
CA GLU A 121 -30.52 -2.05 73.65
C GLU A 121 -29.86 -0.81 73.03
N ALA A 122 -28.53 -0.75 73.04
CA ALA A 122 -27.75 0.38 72.53
C ALA A 122 -28.07 0.67 71.05
N ASP A 123 -28.15 -0.37 70.23
CA ASP A 123 -28.43 -0.27 68.80
C ASP A 123 -29.82 0.33 68.55
N GLN A 124 -30.83 -0.07 69.33
CA GLN A 124 -32.20 0.43 69.20
C GLN A 124 -32.30 1.95 69.42
N TYR A 125 -31.52 2.52 70.33
CA TYR A 125 -31.52 3.97 70.57
C TYR A 125 -30.73 4.75 69.51
N GLN A 126 -29.68 4.18 68.94
CA GLN A 126 -29.01 4.77 67.78
C GLN A 126 -29.94 4.79 66.58
N ILE A 127 -30.66 3.68 66.32
CA ILE A 127 -31.70 3.62 65.31
C ILE A 127 -32.74 4.70 65.55
N THR A 128 -33.33 4.79 66.76
CA THR A 128 -34.37 5.78 67.10
C THR A 128 -33.92 7.23 66.83
N ARG A 129 -32.66 7.54 67.15
CA ARG A 129 -32.06 8.84 66.81
C ARG A 129 -32.02 9.04 65.30
N TYR A 130 -31.43 8.11 64.54
CA TYR A 130 -31.29 8.28 63.10
C TYR A 130 -32.66 8.32 62.40
N GLN A 131 -33.66 7.58 62.91
CA GLN A 131 -35.05 7.68 62.46
C GLN A 131 -35.60 9.11 62.57
N THR A 132 -35.22 9.83 63.63
CA THR A 132 -35.57 11.24 63.87
C THR A 132 -34.74 12.18 62.98
N ASP A 133 -33.43 11.94 62.85
CA ASP A 133 -32.48 12.73 62.03
C ASP A 133 -32.87 12.75 60.53
N LEU A 134 -33.59 11.73 60.05
CA LEU A 134 -34.08 11.66 58.67
C LEU A 134 -35.16 12.69 58.32
N ASN A 135 -35.86 13.23 59.31
CA ASN A 135 -36.84 14.31 59.10
C ASN A 135 -36.28 15.68 59.49
N ASP A 136 -34.95 15.79 59.66
CA ASP A 136 -34.32 17.03 60.05
C ASP A 136 -34.39 18.09 58.93
N LYS A 137 -34.49 19.35 59.32
CA LYS A 137 -34.52 20.48 58.38
C LYS A 137 -33.24 20.56 57.54
N SER A 138 -32.10 20.15 58.11
CA SER A 138 -30.80 20.14 57.45
C SER A 138 -30.59 18.89 56.61
N TYR A 139 -30.39 19.07 55.30
CA TYR A 139 -30.10 17.97 54.38
C TYR A 139 -28.82 17.20 54.75
N SER A 140 -27.83 17.86 55.40
CA SER A 140 -26.59 17.19 55.84
C SER A 140 -26.85 16.22 56.99
N VAL A 141 -27.81 16.55 57.86
CA VAL A 141 -28.24 15.67 58.96
C VAL A 141 -29.03 14.50 58.38
N ARG A 142 -29.97 14.76 57.46
CA ARG A 142 -30.73 13.71 56.76
C ARG A 142 -29.81 12.74 56.02
N LYS A 143 -28.90 13.25 55.19
CA LYS A 143 -27.91 12.44 54.46
C LYS A 143 -27.10 11.54 55.42
N LYS A 144 -26.56 12.11 56.49
CA LYS A 144 -25.76 11.34 57.46
C LYS A 144 -26.60 10.27 58.16
N ALA A 145 -27.88 10.54 58.42
CA ALA A 145 -28.79 9.55 58.99
C ALA A 145 -29.03 8.37 58.05
N VAL A 146 -29.18 8.63 56.74
CA VAL A 146 -29.27 7.58 55.70
C VAL A 146 -28.00 6.72 55.69
N GLU A 147 -26.82 7.35 55.63
CA GLU A 147 -25.52 6.66 55.59
C GLU A 147 -25.24 5.84 56.86
N GLU A 148 -25.59 6.34 58.05
CA GLU A 148 -25.31 5.64 59.31
C GLU A 148 -26.30 4.50 59.59
N LEU A 149 -27.56 4.62 59.16
CA LEU A 149 -28.50 3.50 59.25
C LEU A 149 -28.12 2.32 58.36
N LEU A 150 -27.47 2.60 57.24
CA LEU A 150 -26.89 1.60 56.36
C LEU A 150 -25.79 0.80 57.06
N LYS A 151 -24.92 1.46 57.82
CA LYS A 151 -23.81 0.81 58.55
C LYS A 151 -24.27 -0.03 59.75
N LEU A 152 -25.46 0.24 60.29
CA LEU A 152 -26.04 -0.46 61.44
C LEU A 152 -26.65 -1.83 61.06
N ASP A 153 -26.28 -2.37 59.90
CA ASP A 153 -26.72 -3.63 59.27
C ASP A 153 -26.41 -4.91 60.08
N ARG A 154 -26.77 -4.95 61.37
CA ARG A 154 -26.75 -6.15 62.22
C ARG A 154 -28.09 -6.44 62.91
N MET A 155 -29.15 -5.68 62.62
CA MET A 155 -30.48 -5.94 63.17
C MET A 155 -31.57 -5.97 62.09
N ASN A 156 -31.72 -7.14 61.44
CA ASN A 156 -32.92 -7.84 60.94
C ASN A 156 -34.21 -7.12 60.44
N ASP A 157 -34.30 -5.79 60.31
CA ASP A 157 -35.50 -5.13 59.74
C ASP A 157 -35.24 -4.46 58.38
N VAL A 158 -34.90 -5.31 57.42
CA VAL A 158 -34.77 -5.00 55.99
C VAL A 158 -36.01 -4.28 55.44
N ARG A 159 -37.20 -4.47 56.05
CA ARG A 159 -38.44 -3.79 55.60
C ARG A 159 -38.45 -2.32 56.00
N TYR A 160 -38.00 -1.96 57.20
CA TYR A 160 -37.93 -0.57 57.64
C TYR A 160 -36.92 0.22 56.80
N GLN A 161 -35.70 -0.30 56.65
CA GLN A 161 -34.64 0.32 55.86
C GLN A 161 -35.07 0.52 54.41
N ARG A 162 -35.71 -0.48 53.79
CA ARG A 162 -36.23 -0.36 52.42
C ARG A 162 -37.34 0.69 52.31
N THR A 163 -38.32 0.66 53.20
CA THR A 163 -39.44 1.64 53.19
C THR A 163 -38.94 3.06 53.33
N LYS A 164 -37.85 3.26 54.06
CA LYS A 164 -37.25 4.57 54.28
C LYS A 164 -36.37 5.04 53.14
N ALA A 165 -35.50 4.18 52.62
CA ALA A 165 -34.68 4.50 51.46
C ALA A 165 -35.56 4.85 50.24
N LEU A 166 -36.77 4.27 50.13
CA LEU A 166 -37.80 4.69 49.18
C LEU A 166 -38.30 6.12 49.40
N SER A 167 -38.48 6.55 50.65
CA SER A 167 -38.86 7.94 50.99
C SER A 167 -37.75 8.94 50.69
N ASP A 168 -36.48 8.54 50.84
CA ASP A 168 -35.33 9.42 50.59
C ASP A 168 -35.15 9.71 49.09
N LEU A 169 -35.71 8.88 48.20
CA LEU A 169 -35.73 9.12 46.75
C LEU A 169 -36.58 10.34 46.36
N GLU A 170 -37.50 10.78 47.20
CA GLU A 170 -38.36 11.95 46.95
C GLU A 170 -37.82 13.22 47.63
N ASP A 171 -36.66 13.16 48.29
CA ASP A 171 -36.11 14.31 49.02
C ASP A 171 -35.76 15.47 48.06
N PRO A 172 -36.09 16.74 48.41
CA PRO A 172 -35.73 17.89 47.60
C PRO A 172 -34.22 18.00 47.32
N ALA A 173 -33.37 17.54 48.24
CA ALA A 173 -31.93 17.61 48.13
C ALA A 173 -31.36 16.43 47.32
N VAL A 174 -30.66 16.75 46.23
CA VAL A 174 -29.96 15.81 45.34
C VAL A 174 -29.07 14.84 46.12
N SER A 175 -28.33 15.32 47.12
CA SER A 175 -27.41 14.49 47.89
C SER A 175 -28.09 13.44 48.75
N VAL A 176 -29.33 13.69 49.18
CA VAL A 176 -30.13 12.73 49.95
C VAL A 176 -30.70 11.68 49.00
N ARG A 177 -31.20 12.09 47.83
CA ARG A 177 -31.65 11.14 46.79
C ARG A 177 -30.54 10.19 46.34
N VAL A 178 -29.33 10.71 46.10
CA VAL A 178 -28.16 9.88 45.75
C VAL A 178 -27.81 8.89 46.86
N ALA A 179 -27.84 9.33 48.13
CA ALA A 179 -27.63 8.43 49.27
C ALA A 179 -28.72 7.36 49.35
N GLY A 180 -29.98 7.72 49.07
CA GLY A 180 -31.10 6.79 48.96
C GLY A 180 -30.90 5.75 47.86
N CYS A 181 -30.40 6.15 46.68
CA CYS A 181 -30.04 5.21 45.61
C CYS A 181 -28.99 4.20 46.08
N GLN A 182 -27.91 4.68 46.71
CA GLN A 182 -26.86 3.83 47.25
C GLN A 182 -27.40 2.86 48.30
N SER A 183 -28.24 3.36 49.22
CA SER A 183 -28.88 2.54 50.23
C SER A 183 -29.76 1.44 49.65
N LEU A 184 -30.58 1.77 48.63
CA LEU A 184 -31.40 0.76 47.94
C LEU A 184 -30.55 -0.25 47.17
N GLY A 185 -29.41 0.18 46.62
CA GLY A 185 -28.41 -0.68 45.98
C GLY A 185 -27.80 -1.70 46.94
N GLU A 186 -27.57 -1.33 48.20
CA GLU A 186 -27.05 -2.26 49.22
C GLU A 186 -28.14 -3.15 49.82
N ILE A 187 -29.34 -2.59 50.10
CA ILE A 187 -30.48 -3.33 50.67
C ILE A 187 -30.98 -4.41 49.69
N GLY A 188 -31.03 -4.05 48.40
CA GLY A 188 -31.46 -4.91 47.32
C GLY A 188 -32.90 -5.45 47.37
N GLY A 189 -33.17 -6.34 46.43
CA GLY A 189 -34.47 -6.95 46.16
C GLY A 189 -35.29 -6.23 45.07
N GLN A 190 -36.28 -6.94 44.53
CA GLN A 190 -37.11 -6.49 43.39
C GLN A 190 -37.75 -5.11 43.60
N LYS A 191 -38.23 -4.82 44.81
CA LYS A 191 -38.82 -3.51 45.15
C LYS A 191 -37.82 -2.35 45.05
N SER A 192 -36.54 -2.60 45.35
CA SER A 192 -35.48 -1.61 45.23
C SER A 192 -35.20 -1.30 43.75
N ILE A 193 -35.13 -2.33 42.89
CA ILE A 193 -34.95 -2.15 41.44
C ILE A 193 -36.10 -1.33 40.84
N LEU A 194 -37.35 -1.67 41.16
CA LEU A 194 -38.52 -0.93 40.65
C LEU A 194 -38.49 0.55 41.04
N ALA A 195 -38.12 0.87 42.28
CA ALA A 195 -38.05 2.25 42.74
C ALA A 195 -36.86 3.03 42.16
N LEU A 196 -35.70 2.39 42.07
CA LEU A 196 -34.54 2.96 41.38
C LEU A 196 -34.88 3.26 39.91
N THR A 197 -35.64 2.37 39.26
CA THR A 197 -36.07 2.53 37.87
C THR A 197 -36.95 3.78 37.69
N GLN A 198 -37.78 4.13 38.67
CA GLN A 198 -38.57 5.38 38.64
C GLN A 198 -37.67 6.63 38.68
N LEU A 199 -36.54 6.58 39.40
CA LEU A 199 -35.57 7.68 39.46
C LEU A 199 -34.77 7.89 38.16
N LEU A 200 -34.90 7.01 37.17
CA LEU A 200 -34.34 7.25 35.85
C LEU A 200 -35.07 8.41 35.12
N SER A 201 -36.19 8.89 35.66
CA SER A 201 -36.86 10.12 35.20
C SER A 201 -36.52 11.36 36.05
N ASP A 202 -35.59 11.28 37.02
CA ASP A 202 -35.20 12.43 37.85
C ASP A 202 -34.59 13.54 36.97
N PRO A 203 -34.95 14.82 37.19
CA PRO A 203 -34.42 15.92 36.38
C PRO A 203 -32.90 16.07 36.48
N VAL A 204 -32.26 15.56 37.54
CA VAL A 204 -30.83 15.72 37.80
C VAL A 204 -30.04 14.50 37.32
N PRO A 205 -29.09 14.65 36.37
CA PRO A 205 -28.32 13.53 35.81
C PRO A 205 -27.53 12.74 36.85
N THR A 206 -27.01 13.39 37.89
CA THR A 206 -26.27 12.71 38.96
C THR A 206 -27.14 11.71 39.74
N VAL A 207 -28.43 11.99 39.89
CA VAL A 207 -29.38 11.07 40.55
C VAL A 207 -29.68 9.90 39.63
N ARG A 208 -29.93 10.16 38.34
CA ARG A 208 -30.14 9.11 37.33
C ARG A 208 -28.95 8.15 37.24
N ALA A 209 -27.74 8.68 37.18
CA ALA A 209 -26.51 7.88 37.15
C ALA A 209 -26.29 7.07 38.43
N ALA A 210 -26.53 7.66 39.61
CA ALA A 210 -26.45 6.94 40.89
C ALA A 210 -27.51 5.83 40.99
N SER A 211 -28.70 6.06 40.42
CA SER A 211 -29.73 5.03 40.31
C SER A 211 -29.28 3.89 39.40
N LEU A 212 -28.72 4.18 38.21
CA LEU A 212 -28.16 3.18 37.30
C LEU A 212 -27.02 2.38 37.95
N GLU A 213 -26.14 3.02 38.71
CA GLU A 213 -25.07 2.33 39.46
C GLU A 213 -25.63 1.34 40.49
N ALA A 214 -26.64 1.76 41.26
CA ALA A 214 -27.32 0.90 42.21
C ALA A 214 -28.05 -0.26 41.51
N ILE A 215 -28.76 0.01 40.41
CA ILE A 215 -29.44 -1.01 39.60
C ILE A 215 -28.42 -2.02 39.04
N GLY A 216 -27.29 -1.56 38.50
CA GLY A 216 -26.25 -2.43 37.94
C GLY A 216 -25.68 -3.42 38.95
N SER A 217 -25.46 -2.97 40.19
CA SER A 217 -25.01 -3.84 41.28
C SER A 217 -26.05 -4.92 41.65
N LEU A 218 -27.34 -4.58 41.55
CA LEU A 218 -28.44 -5.48 41.90
C LEU A 218 -28.81 -6.48 40.80
N ILE A 219 -28.66 -6.08 39.53
CA ILE A 219 -29.05 -6.89 38.37
C ILE A 219 -28.32 -8.23 38.34
N GLN A 220 -27.05 -8.28 38.75
CA GLN A 220 -26.27 -9.52 38.78
C GLN A 220 -26.82 -10.58 39.76
N GLN A 221 -27.62 -10.17 40.74
CA GLN A 221 -28.14 -11.04 41.81
C GLN A 221 -29.66 -11.21 41.73
N SER A 222 -30.30 -10.65 40.70
CA SER A 222 -31.76 -10.63 40.56
C SER A 222 -32.26 -11.71 39.60
N ASP A 223 -33.53 -12.08 39.75
CA ASP A 223 -34.21 -13.01 38.86
C ASP A 223 -34.49 -12.39 37.48
N GLU A 224 -34.57 -13.24 36.46
CA GLU A 224 -34.76 -12.85 35.06
C GLU A 224 -36.02 -12.01 34.84
N GLN A 225 -37.11 -12.30 35.55
CA GLN A 225 -38.37 -11.56 35.44
C GLN A 225 -38.25 -10.11 35.95
N THR A 226 -37.47 -9.89 37.00
CA THR A 226 -37.17 -8.54 37.51
C THR A 226 -36.29 -7.76 36.52
N ILE A 227 -35.29 -8.41 35.92
CA ILE A 227 -34.43 -7.80 34.89
C ILE A 227 -35.27 -7.40 33.67
N GLU A 228 -36.15 -8.29 33.20
CA GLU A 228 -37.07 -8.05 32.09
C GLU A 228 -38.01 -6.86 32.33
N SER A 229 -38.57 -6.77 33.54
CA SER A 229 -39.49 -5.68 33.91
C SER A 229 -38.80 -4.30 33.90
N ALA A 230 -37.50 -4.25 34.20
CA ALA A 230 -36.71 -3.02 34.17
C ALA A 230 -36.12 -2.70 32.78
N MET A 231 -36.02 -3.69 31.90
CA MET A 231 -35.28 -3.64 30.63
C MET A 231 -35.75 -2.50 29.71
N SER A 232 -37.07 -2.33 29.53
CA SER A 232 -37.64 -1.31 28.64
C SER A 232 -37.26 0.11 29.05
N ILE A 233 -37.27 0.39 30.36
CA ILE A 233 -36.92 1.70 30.91
C ILE A 233 -35.40 1.90 30.85
N LEU A 234 -34.61 0.88 31.17
CA LEU A 234 -33.15 0.94 31.06
C LEU A 234 -32.71 1.23 29.62
N LEU A 235 -33.36 0.66 28.60
CA LEU A 235 -33.00 0.92 27.20
C LEU A 235 -33.14 2.39 26.82
N SER A 236 -34.15 3.08 27.37
CA SER A 236 -34.34 4.51 27.13
C SER A 236 -33.16 5.35 27.63
N THR A 237 -32.44 4.88 28.67
CA THR A 237 -31.30 5.60 29.26
C THR A 237 -30.03 5.56 28.39
N LEU A 238 -29.95 4.65 27.41
CA LEU A 238 -28.90 4.70 26.39
C LEU A 238 -29.00 5.97 25.53
N SER A 239 -30.19 6.57 25.43
CA SER A 239 -30.45 7.80 24.69
C SER A 239 -30.66 9.01 25.61
N ASP A 240 -30.25 8.92 26.88
CA ASP A 240 -30.33 10.04 27.83
C ASP A 240 -29.54 11.25 27.32
N PRO A 241 -29.98 12.50 27.51
CA PRO A 241 -29.23 13.69 27.06
C PRO A 241 -27.86 13.84 27.73
N ASP A 242 -27.63 13.22 28.90
CA ASP A 242 -26.37 13.30 29.64
C ASP A 242 -25.47 12.07 29.38
N LEU A 243 -24.23 12.33 28.94
CA LEU A 243 -23.27 11.30 28.58
C LEU A 243 -22.88 10.38 29.76
N MET A 244 -22.86 10.90 30.99
CA MET A 244 -22.53 10.09 32.17
C MET A 244 -23.62 9.04 32.43
N VAL A 245 -24.88 9.43 32.24
CA VAL A 245 -26.02 8.52 32.36
C VAL A 245 -25.96 7.44 31.27
N GLN A 246 -25.70 7.83 30.02
CA GLN A 246 -25.53 6.89 28.90
C GLN A 246 -24.40 5.87 29.16
N GLN A 247 -23.24 6.33 29.64
CA GLN A 247 -22.10 5.45 29.96
C GLN A 247 -22.44 4.46 31.08
N GLN A 248 -23.15 4.91 32.11
CA GLN A 248 -23.53 4.03 33.22
C GLN A 248 -24.58 3.01 32.78
N ALA A 249 -25.54 3.41 31.94
CA ALA A 249 -26.48 2.51 31.31
C ALA A 249 -25.76 1.44 30.49
N GLY A 250 -24.78 1.84 29.68
CA GLY A 250 -23.99 0.92 28.88
C GLY A 250 -23.27 -0.16 29.69
N LYS A 251 -22.68 0.20 30.84
CA LYS A 251 -22.06 -0.79 31.74
C LYS A 251 -23.04 -1.84 32.26
N ILE A 252 -24.28 -1.43 32.55
CA ILE A 252 -25.33 -2.36 32.98
C ILE A 252 -25.58 -3.38 31.87
N PHE A 253 -25.79 -2.94 30.64
CA PHE A 253 -26.09 -3.84 29.53
C PHE A 253 -24.95 -4.80 29.24
N VAL A 254 -23.69 -4.35 29.26
CA VAL A 254 -22.52 -5.24 29.15
C VAL A 254 -22.52 -6.30 30.26
N SER A 255 -22.92 -5.93 31.49
CA SER A 255 -23.00 -6.88 32.60
C SER A 255 -24.18 -7.87 32.51
N VAL A 256 -25.29 -7.48 31.88
CA VAL A 256 -26.41 -8.40 31.59
C VAL A 256 -26.02 -9.40 30.50
N GLY A 257 -25.27 -8.94 29.49
CA GLY A 257 -24.77 -9.77 28.40
C GLY A 257 -25.84 -10.14 27.37
N LEU A 258 -25.79 -11.39 26.90
CA LEU A 258 -26.55 -11.89 25.74
C LEU A 258 -28.07 -11.66 25.79
N PRO A 259 -28.77 -11.84 26.95
CA PRO A 259 -30.22 -11.61 27.02
C PRO A 259 -30.65 -10.17 26.68
N ALA A 260 -29.77 -9.20 26.86
CA ALA A 260 -30.03 -7.81 26.50
C ALA A 260 -29.61 -7.45 25.07
N ALA A 261 -28.73 -8.24 24.44
CA ALA A 261 -28.08 -7.87 23.17
C ALA A 261 -29.07 -7.55 22.05
N SER A 262 -30.13 -8.37 21.86
CA SER A 262 -31.13 -8.14 20.82
C SER A 262 -31.87 -6.81 21.01
N ARG A 263 -32.18 -6.46 22.27
CA ARG A 263 -32.90 -5.23 22.57
C ARG A 263 -32.01 -4.00 22.48
N VAL A 264 -30.75 -4.11 22.92
CA VAL A 264 -29.76 -3.04 22.75
C VAL A 264 -29.55 -2.76 21.26
N LEU A 265 -29.46 -3.82 20.44
CA LEU A 265 -29.37 -3.70 18.99
C LEU A 265 -30.60 -3.01 18.39
N GLU A 266 -31.82 -3.41 18.77
CA GLU A 266 -33.04 -2.73 18.32
C GLU A 266 -33.09 -1.26 18.77
N SER A 267 -32.62 -0.95 19.99
CA SER A 267 -32.55 0.41 20.52
C SER A 267 -31.43 1.26 19.90
N SER A 268 -30.48 0.63 19.21
CA SER A 268 -29.39 1.34 18.54
C SER A 268 -29.89 2.17 17.36
N VAL A 269 -31.01 1.77 16.75
CA VAL A 269 -31.71 2.53 15.74
C VAL A 269 -32.63 3.52 16.46
N MET A 270 -32.36 4.82 16.33
CA MET A 270 -33.20 5.84 16.98
C MET A 270 -34.59 5.88 16.35
N THR A 271 -35.58 6.39 17.10
CA THR A 271 -37.00 6.40 16.69
C THR A 271 -37.28 7.18 15.40
N ASP A 272 -36.37 8.03 14.95
CA ASP A 272 -36.46 8.70 13.65
C ASP A 272 -36.04 7.80 12.46
N GLY A 273 -35.54 6.59 12.75
CA GLY A 273 -35.07 5.60 11.78
C GLY A 273 -33.87 6.05 10.96
N ARG A 274 -33.22 7.19 11.31
CA ARG A 274 -32.19 7.83 10.47
C ARG A 274 -30.86 7.98 11.17
N ARG A 275 -30.81 7.76 12.48
CA ARG A 275 -29.60 7.94 13.27
C ARG A 275 -29.36 6.73 14.16
N VAL A 276 -28.08 6.41 14.30
CA VAL A 276 -27.60 5.32 15.15
C VAL A 276 -27.14 5.90 16.49
N ASN A 277 -27.50 5.25 17.59
CA ASN A 277 -26.98 5.55 18.91
C ASN A 277 -25.58 4.94 19.08
N PRO A 278 -24.50 5.74 19.11
CA PRO A 278 -23.13 5.23 19.18
C PRO A 278 -22.82 4.53 20.50
N ILE A 279 -23.52 4.88 21.59
CA ILE A 279 -23.35 4.21 22.88
C ILE A 279 -23.90 2.79 22.81
N ALA A 280 -25.07 2.59 22.21
CA ALA A 280 -25.64 1.26 22.01
C ALA A 280 -24.72 0.37 21.14
N VAL A 281 -24.14 0.92 20.08
CA VAL A 281 -23.13 0.21 19.26
C VAL A 281 -21.89 -0.14 20.10
N GLY A 282 -21.38 0.81 20.89
CA GLY A 282 -20.24 0.58 21.78
C GLY A 282 -20.50 -0.50 22.83
N VAL A 283 -21.71 -0.58 23.37
CA VAL A 283 -22.15 -1.64 24.29
C VAL A 283 -22.10 -3.00 23.61
N LEU A 284 -22.66 -3.12 22.40
CA LEU A 284 -22.64 -4.37 21.63
C LEU A 284 -21.20 -4.82 21.33
N VAL A 285 -20.33 -3.90 20.93
CA VAL A 285 -18.91 -4.20 20.71
C VAL A 285 -18.23 -4.71 21.99
N GLN A 286 -18.53 -4.11 23.15
CA GLN A 286 -17.98 -4.56 24.45
C GLN A 286 -18.50 -5.93 24.89
N MET A 287 -19.69 -6.36 24.43
CA MET A 287 -20.21 -7.71 24.68
C MET A 287 -19.40 -8.79 23.94
N GLY A 288 -18.78 -8.45 22.81
CA GLY A 288 -17.83 -9.32 22.09
C GLY A 288 -18.45 -10.52 21.36
N VAL A 289 -17.68 -11.60 21.21
CA VAL A 289 -18.03 -12.81 20.42
C VAL A 289 -19.40 -13.43 20.76
N PRO A 290 -19.87 -13.50 22.02
CA PRO A 290 -21.14 -14.16 22.35
C PRO A 290 -22.38 -13.62 21.62
N ILE A 291 -22.37 -12.36 21.16
CA ILE A 291 -23.54 -11.75 20.50
C ILE A 291 -23.60 -11.99 18.99
N ILE A 292 -22.64 -12.72 18.41
CA ILE A 292 -22.59 -12.95 16.96
C ILE A 292 -23.87 -13.60 16.44
N GLU A 293 -24.43 -14.62 17.10
CA GLU A 293 -25.68 -15.26 16.68
C GLU A 293 -26.87 -14.28 16.67
N VAL A 294 -26.87 -13.32 17.61
CA VAL A 294 -27.92 -12.29 17.67
C VAL A 294 -27.76 -11.30 16.52
N LEU A 295 -26.51 -10.89 16.22
CA LEU A 295 -26.22 -9.98 15.12
C LEU A 295 -26.56 -10.62 13.77
N THR A 296 -26.21 -11.90 13.57
CA THR A 296 -26.49 -12.63 12.33
C THR A 296 -27.98 -12.84 12.11
N GLY A 297 -28.73 -13.17 13.16
CA GLY A 297 -30.19 -13.31 13.07
C GLY A 297 -30.93 -12.02 12.69
N LYS A 298 -30.27 -10.87 12.75
CA LYS A 298 -30.84 -9.56 12.38
C LYS A 298 -30.34 -9.03 11.03
N LEU A 299 -29.50 -9.78 10.34
CA LEU A 299 -29.09 -9.47 8.97
C LEU A 299 -30.24 -9.66 7.97
N ASP A 300 -31.23 -10.50 8.27
CA ASP A 300 -32.42 -10.69 7.44
C ASP A 300 -33.60 -9.78 7.87
N ALA A 301 -33.37 -8.79 8.74
CA ALA A 301 -34.42 -7.89 9.19
C ALA A 301 -34.88 -6.96 8.06
N ASP A 302 -36.18 -6.65 7.99
CA ASP A 302 -36.72 -5.70 6.99
C ASP A 302 -36.11 -4.29 7.12
N ASP A 303 -35.69 -3.90 8.33
CA ASP A 303 -35.09 -2.60 8.64
C ASP A 303 -33.61 -2.52 8.18
N GLU A 304 -33.36 -1.69 7.17
CA GLU A 304 -32.04 -1.41 6.59
C GLU A 304 -31.02 -0.93 7.63
N MET A 305 -31.43 -0.04 8.54
CA MET A 305 -30.53 0.51 9.56
C MET A 305 -30.14 -0.54 10.57
N LEU A 306 -31.07 -1.44 10.92
CA LEU A 306 -30.80 -2.55 11.83
C LEU A 306 -29.77 -3.52 11.23
N ARG A 307 -29.93 -3.86 9.94
CA ARG A 307 -28.95 -4.68 9.19
C ARG A 307 -27.58 -4.00 9.17
N ASN A 308 -27.56 -2.70 8.89
CA ASN A 308 -26.33 -1.91 8.79
C ASN A 308 -25.56 -1.84 10.13
N VAL A 309 -26.28 -1.62 11.25
CA VAL A 309 -25.66 -1.63 12.59
C VAL A 309 -25.13 -3.03 12.94
N ALA A 310 -25.89 -4.09 12.64
CA ALA A 310 -25.43 -5.46 12.88
C ALA A 310 -24.11 -5.74 12.14
N LEU A 311 -24.00 -5.35 10.87
CA LEU A 311 -22.77 -5.47 10.08
C LEU A 311 -21.63 -4.62 10.63
N GLN A 312 -21.91 -3.39 11.08
CA GLN A 312 -20.90 -2.51 11.68
C GLN A 312 -20.31 -3.12 12.96
N VAL A 313 -21.16 -3.69 13.82
CA VAL A 313 -20.70 -4.33 15.06
C VAL A 313 -19.89 -5.59 14.75
N LEU A 314 -20.35 -6.44 13.82
CA LEU A 314 -19.61 -7.62 13.37
C LEU A 314 -18.22 -7.25 12.81
N GLU A 315 -18.11 -6.14 12.08
CA GLU A 315 -16.84 -5.66 11.55
C GLU A 315 -15.82 -5.30 12.64
N ILE A 316 -16.29 -4.71 13.73
CA ILE A 316 -15.41 -4.28 14.83
C ILE A 316 -15.01 -5.48 15.71
N ILE A 317 -15.95 -6.41 15.96
CA ILE A 317 -15.69 -7.58 16.83
C ILE A 317 -14.71 -8.56 16.18
N GLN A 318 -14.64 -8.61 14.84
CA GLN A 318 -13.78 -9.52 14.06
C GLN A 318 -13.89 -10.99 14.53
N PRO A 319 -15.00 -11.67 14.19
CA PRO A 319 -15.26 -13.04 14.59
C PRO A 319 -14.12 -13.99 14.20
N ASP A 320 -13.89 -15.03 15.00
CA ASP A 320 -13.00 -16.12 14.62
C ASP A 320 -13.52 -16.90 13.39
N GLN A 321 -12.62 -17.67 12.77
CA GLN A 321 -12.89 -18.44 11.55
C GLN A 321 -14.13 -19.35 11.67
N SER A 322 -14.38 -19.94 12.85
CA SER A 322 -15.54 -20.78 13.12
C SER A 322 -16.86 -20.00 13.16
N SER A 323 -16.87 -18.84 13.81
CA SER A 323 -18.05 -17.98 13.91
C SER A 323 -18.38 -17.35 12.56
N ASN A 324 -17.37 -17.04 11.76
CA ASN A 324 -17.52 -16.61 10.37
C ASN A 324 -18.30 -17.67 9.57
N HIS A 325 -18.01 -18.96 9.70
CA HIS A 325 -18.74 -19.99 8.95
C HIS A 325 -20.27 -20.00 9.18
N GLN A 326 -20.75 -19.60 10.36
CA GLN A 326 -22.19 -19.43 10.63
C GLN A 326 -22.76 -18.11 10.11
N ILE A 327 -22.02 -16.99 10.27
CA ILE A 327 -22.36 -15.67 9.68
C ILE A 327 -22.52 -15.76 8.16
N LEU A 328 -21.78 -16.67 7.53
CA LEU A 328 -21.64 -16.76 6.08
C LEU A 328 -22.72 -17.61 5.39
N LYS A 329 -23.36 -18.54 6.10
CA LYS A 329 -24.37 -19.45 5.51
C LYS A 329 -25.72 -18.80 5.22
N SER A 330 -26.02 -17.63 5.78
CA SER A 330 -27.38 -17.05 5.77
C SER A 330 -27.69 -16.05 4.65
N ARG A 331 -26.72 -15.59 3.86
CA ARG A 331 -26.75 -14.18 3.40
C ARG A 331 -27.80 -13.76 2.36
N ALA A 332 -28.82 -13.06 2.83
CA ALA A 332 -29.57 -12.05 2.07
C ALA A 332 -28.74 -10.79 1.74
N ASP A 333 -27.70 -10.47 2.53
CA ASP A 333 -26.89 -9.24 2.42
C ASP A 333 -26.31 -8.99 1.03
N LEU A 334 -25.84 -10.04 0.32
CA LEU A 334 -25.26 -9.90 -1.03
C LEU A 334 -26.32 -9.58 -2.09
N LYS A 335 -27.59 -9.79 -1.76
CA LYS A 335 -28.76 -9.48 -2.59
C LYS A 335 -29.56 -8.31 -2.02
N ASP A 336 -29.02 -7.62 -1.02
CA ASP A 336 -29.65 -6.45 -0.43
C ASP A 336 -29.82 -5.34 -1.48
N GLN A 337 -30.87 -4.55 -1.37
CA GLN A 337 -31.09 -3.40 -2.24
C GLN A 337 -30.02 -2.32 -2.01
N ASP A 338 -29.55 -2.15 -0.78
CA ASP A 338 -28.50 -1.20 -0.43
C ASP A 338 -27.11 -1.74 -0.79
N ALA A 339 -26.39 -0.97 -1.60
CA ALA A 339 -25.03 -1.27 -2.02
C ALA A 339 -24.01 -1.19 -0.88
N ASP A 340 -24.20 -0.37 0.15
CA ASP A 340 -23.28 -0.30 1.30
C ASP A 340 -23.35 -1.57 2.15
N ILE A 341 -24.53 -2.15 2.30
CA ILE A 341 -24.74 -3.45 2.93
C ILE A 341 -24.01 -4.54 2.13
N ARG A 342 -24.19 -4.58 0.80
CA ARG A 342 -23.47 -5.52 -0.08
C ARG A 342 -21.95 -5.41 0.05
N VAL A 343 -21.41 -4.18 0.06
CA VAL A 343 -19.97 -3.91 0.23
C VAL A 343 -19.46 -4.45 1.58
N LYS A 344 -20.14 -4.15 2.69
CA LYS A 344 -19.75 -4.65 4.02
C LYS A 344 -19.80 -6.17 4.09
N GLY A 345 -20.83 -6.77 3.48
CA GLY A 345 -20.96 -8.22 3.35
C GLY A 345 -19.74 -8.84 2.66
N LEU A 346 -19.37 -8.34 1.48
CA LEU A 346 -18.21 -8.80 0.71
C LEU A 346 -16.90 -8.61 1.46
N LYS A 347 -16.72 -7.49 2.18
CA LYS A 347 -15.52 -7.25 2.99
C LYS A 347 -15.33 -8.30 4.08
N GLN A 348 -16.41 -8.68 4.78
CA GLN A 348 -16.38 -9.75 5.78
C GLN A 348 -16.02 -11.10 5.17
N LEU A 349 -16.57 -11.42 4.00
CA LEU A 349 -16.28 -12.64 3.25
C LEU A 349 -14.81 -12.74 2.83
N GLY A 350 -14.24 -11.62 2.38
CA GLY A 350 -12.81 -11.54 2.08
C GLY A 350 -11.94 -11.87 3.29
N LEU A 351 -12.22 -11.24 4.44
CA LEU A 351 -11.47 -11.46 5.69
C LEU A 351 -11.61 -12.88 6.25
N SER A 352 -12.76 -13.52 6.04
CA SER A 352 -12.98 -14.89 6.50
C SER A 352 -12.29 -15.94 5.65
N GLY A 353 -11.92 -15.62 4.41
CA GLY A 353 -11.30 -16.57 3.50
C GLY A 353 -12.24 -17.68 3.00
N THR A 354 -13.56 -17.49 3.11
CA THR A 354 -14.55 -18.53 2.78
C THR A 354 -15.33 -18.14 1.53
N LEU A 355 -15.38 -19.04 0.54
CA LEU A 355 -16.23 -18.88 -0.63
C LEU A 355 -17.69 -19.21 -0.31
N VAL A 356 -18.60 -18.35 -0.73
CA VAL A 356 -20.06 -18.50 -0.57
C VAL A 356 -20.75 -18.07 -1.87
N ASP A 357 -21.90 -18.66 -2.17
CA ASP A 357 -22.75 -18.32 -3.30
C ASP A 357 -23.04 -16.81 -3.37
N GLY A 358 -22.91 -16.23 -4.57
CA GLY A 358 -23.15 -14.81 -4.84
C GLY A 358 -21.93 -13.88 -4.76
N VAL A 359 -20.80 -14.33 -4.18
CA VAL A 359 -19.54 -13.54 -4.21
C VAL A 359 -19.07 -13.28 -5.64
N ILE A 360 -19.08 -14.33 -6.46
CA ILE A 360 -18.71 -14.24 -7.88
C ILE A 360 -19.71 -13.39 -8.67
N ASP A 361 -21.02 -13.57 -8.43
CA ASP A 361 -22.08 -12.79 -9.09
C ASP A 361 -21.95 -11.28 -8.81
N SER A 362 -21.40 -10.91 -7.64
CA SER A 362 -21.17 -9.52 -7.24
C SER A 362 -20.13 -8.80 -8.12
N LEU A 363 -19.34 -9.51 -8.92
CA LEU A 363 -18.49 -8.89 -9.97
C LEU A 363 -19.33 -8.22 -11.08
N ASN A 364 -20.59 -8.61 -11.21
CA ASN A 364 -21.56 -8.04 -12.15
C ASN A 364 -22.60 -7.14 -11.46
N ASP A 365 -22.34 -6.71 -10.22
CA ASP A 365 -23.25 -5.82 -9.50
C ASP A 365 -23.44 -4.49 -10.26
N PRO A 366 -24.65 -3.88 -10.28
CA PRO A 366 -24.87 -2.59 -10.92
C PRO A 366 -23.98 -1.47 -10.36
N GLU A 367 -23.66 -1.52 -9.06
CA GLU A 367 -22.94 -0.46 -8.36
C GLU A 367 -21.41 -0.69 -8.38
N ALA A 368 -20.65 0.36 -8.71
CA ALA A 368 -19.21 0.24 -8.93
C ALA A 368 -18.43 -0.11 -7.66
N LYS A 369 -18.83 0.47 -6.51
CA LYS A 369 -18.21 0.17 -5.21
C LYS A 369 -18.37 -1.31 -4.80
N VAL A 370 -19.49 -1.94 -5.17
CA VAL A 370 -19.74 -3.36 -4.88
C VAL A 370 -18.81 -4.24 -5.70
N ARG A 371 -18.69 -3.99 -7.02
CA ARG A 371 -17.78 -4.75 -7.90
C ARG A 371 -16.32 -4.66 -7.45
N GLN A 372 -15.88 -3.46 -7.04
CA GLN A 372 -14.54 -3.26 -6.50
C GLN A 372 -14.31 -4.06 -5.22
N GLN A 373 -15.26 -4.01 -4.28
CA GLN A 373 -15.14 -4.76 -3.03
C GLN A 373 -15.21 -6.29 -3.26
N ALA A 374 -16.01 -6.75 -4.23
CA ALA A 374 -16.08 -8.16 -4.63
C ALA A 374 -14.72 -8.65 -5.14
N THR A 375 -14.04 -7.82 -5.93
CA THR A 375 -12.69 -8.11 -6.44
C THR A 375 -11.68 -8.29 -5.31
N ILE A 376 -11.69 -7.38 -4.33
CA ILE A 376 -10.82 -7.47 -3.15
C ILE A 376 -11.16 -8.71 -2.33
N ALA A 377 -12.44 -8.98 -2.11
CA ALA A 377 -12.89 -10.13 -1.35
C ALA A 377 -12.45 -11.45 -1.99
N ILE A 378 -12.63 -11.61 -3.31
CA ILE A 378 -12.14 -12.78 -4.05
C ILE A 378 -10.63 -12.90 -3.95
N GLY A 379 -9.91 -11.78 -4.08
CA GLY A 379 -8.46 -11.72 -3.88
C GLY A 379 -8.02 -12.27 -2.53
N GLN A 380 -8.75 -11.92 -1.46
CA GLN A 380 -8.49 -12.36 -0.08
C GLN A 380 -8.93 -13.79 0.22
N ILE A 381 -9.99 -14.28 -0.42
CA ILE A 381 -10.45 -15.67 -0.27
C ILE A 381 -9.41 -16.64 -0.84
N GLY A 382 -8.77 -16.26 -1.96
CA GLY A 382 -7.68 -17.04 -2.52
C GLY A 382 -8.16 -18.28 -3.27
N ASP A 383 -7.40 -19.37 -3.17
CA ASP A 383 -7.43 -20.50 -4.12
C ASP A 383 -8.78 -21.19 -4.27
N SER A 384 -9.62 -21.20 -3.23
CA SER A 384 -10.92 -21.87 -3.29
C SER A 384 -11.85 -21.27 -4.35
N VAL A 385 -11.62 -20.03 -4.78
CA VAL A 385 -12.43 -19.34 -5.80
C VAL A 385 -11.98 -19.64 -7.23
N MET A 386 -10.75 -20.13 -7.42
CA MET A 386 -10.15 -20.28 -8.75
C MET A 386 -11.00 -21.10 -9.74
N PRO A 387 -11.61 -22.25 -9.37
CA PRO A 387 -12.44 -23.02 -10.30
C PRO A 387 -13.63 -22.25 -10.88
N GLU A 388 -14.26 -21.39 -10.08
CA GLU A 388 -15.40 -20.55 -10.49
C GLU A 388 -14.96 -19.26 -11.18
N LEU A 389 -13.77 -18.76 -10.87
CA LEU A 389 -13.21 -17.53 -11.46
C LEU A 389 -12.63 -17.74 -12.86
N LEU A 390 -12.07 -18.92 -13.15
CA LEU A 390 -11.40 -19.24 -14.42
C LEU A 390 -12.27 -18.96 -15.66
N PRO A 391 -13.54 -19.40 -15.74
CA PRO A 391 -14.41 -19.10 -16.88
C PRO A 391 -14.64 -17.60 -17.08
N LEU A 392 -14.57 -16.79 -16.01
CA LEU A 392 -14.84 -15.35 -16.05
C LEU A 392 -13.69 -14.52 -16.63
N LEU A 393 -12.47 -15.06 -16.64
CA LEU A 393 -11.32 -14.45 -17.33
C LEU A 393 -11.56 -14.30 -18.84
N SER A 394 -12.48 -15.09 -19.39
CA SER A 394 -12.91 -15.04 -20.80
C SER A 394 -14.34 -14.50 -20.98
N SER A 395 -14.94 -13.91 -19.94
CA SER A 395 -16.34 -13.46 -19.94
C SER A 395 -16.63 -12.43 -21.03
N SER A 396 -17.73 -12.58 -21.77
CA SER A 396 -18.17 -11.59 -22.78
C SER A 396 -18.46 -10.21 -22.19
N ASN A 397 -18.76 -10.12 -20.89
CA ASN A 397 -18.90 -8.87 -20.17
C ASN A 397 -17.52 -8.31 -19.78
N GLY A 398 -17.12 -7.20 -20.42
CA GLY A 398 -15.82 -6.57 -20.21
C GLY A 398 -15.58 -6.12 -18.77
N SER A 399 -16.61 -5.67 -18.05
CA SER A 399 -16.49 -5.30 -16.63
C SER A 399 -16.21 -6.52 -15.77
N VAL A 400 -17.00 -7.59 -15.90
CA VAL A 400 -16.79 -8.83 -15.13
C VAL A 400 -15.41 -9.41 -15.41
N ARG A 401 -15.00 -9.44 -16.69
CA ARG A 401 -13.68 -9.89 -17.09
C ARG A 401 -12.56 -9.09 -16.44
N TRP A 402 -12.68 -7.76 -16.47
CA TRP A 402 -11.69 -6.87 -15.85
C TRP A 402 -11.52 -7.17 -14.36
N HIS A 403 -12.63 -7.25 -13.61
CA HIS A 403 -12.58 -7.52 -12.17
C HIS A 403 -12.06 -8.93 -11.87
N ALA A 404 -12.41 -9.94 -12.69
CA ALA A 404 -11.87 -11.29 -12.55
C ALA A 404 -10.35 -11.33 -12.74
N ILE A 405 -9.83 -10.61 -13.74
CA ILE A 405 -8.39 -10.52 -14.00
C ILE A 405 -7.66 -9.79 -12.84
N VAL A 406 -8.24 -8.70 -12.31
CA VAL A 406 -7.68 -8.02 -11.14
C VAL A 406 -7.64 -8.95 -9.94
N ALA A 407 -8.73 -9.68 -9.69
CA ALA A 407 -8.84 -10.58 -8.56
C ALA A 407 -7.72 -11.64 -8.58
N VAL A 408 -7.44 -12.26 -9.73
CA VAL A 408 -6.30 -13.19 -9.88
C VAL A 408 -4.97 -12.51 -9.55
N GLY A 409 -4.77 -11.26 -9.99
CA GLY A 409 -3.57 -10.49 -9.66
C GLY A 409 -3.44 -10.20 -8.16
N LEU A 410 -4.55 -9.92 -7.45
CA LEU A 410 -4.56 -9.75 -6.00
C LEU A 410 -4.29 -11.07 -5.26
N MET A 411 -4.80 -12.19 -5.75
CA MET A 411 -4.50 -13.52 -5.21
C MET A 411 -3.00 -13.83 -5.32
N ALA A 412 -2.39 -13.49 -6.46
CA ALA A 412 -0.96 -13.68 -6.69
C ALA A 412 -0.07 -12.91 -5.70
N GLU A 413 -0.53 -11.75 -5.23
CA GLU A 413 0.16 -10.94 -4.22
C GLU A 413 0.13 -11.60 -2.83
N GLN A 414 -0.87 -12.45 -2.55
CA GLN A 414 -1.01 -13.11 -1.25
C GLN A 414 -0.37 -14.50 -1.18
N LEU A 415 -0.32 -15.22 -2.31
CA LEU A 415 0.03 -16.66 -2.33
C LEU A 415 1.50 -16.94 -2.69
N GLU A 416 2.33 -15.91 -2.90
CA GLU A 416 3.77 -15.98 -3.22
C GLU A 416 4.21 -17.22 -4.04
N SER A 417 4.17 -17.09 -5.37
CA SER A 417 4.69 -18.11 -6.33
C SER A 417 4.02 -19.48 -6.23
N ASP A 418 2.68 -19.50 -6.22
CA ASP A 418 1.91 -20.74 -6.15
C ASP A 418 1.70 -21.40 -7.52
N ALA A 419 2.03 -22.69 -7.62
CA ALA A 419 1.75 -23.51 -8.81
C ALA A 419 0.27 -23.54 -9.18
N ARG A 420 -0.63 -23.31 -8.23
CA ARG A 420 -2.09 -23.29 -8.44
C ARG A 420 -2.55 -22.12 -9.30
N LEU A 421 -1.79 -21.02 -9.35
CA LEU A 421 -2.08 -19.87 -10.22
C LEU A 421 -1.69 -20.11 -11.69
N GLN A 422 -0.93 -21.17 -11.99
CA GLN A 422 -0.53 -21.49 -13.37
C GLN A 422 -1.72 -21.77 -14.28
N VAL A 423 -2.85 -22.23 -13.72
CA VAL A 423 -4.08 -22.51 -14.50
C VAL A 423 -4.70 -21.22 -15.05
N ALA A 424 -4.45 -20.08 -14.40
CA ALA A 424 -4.95 -18.78 -14.85
C ALA A 424 -4.03 -18.08 -15.85
N VAL A 425 -2.77 -18.51 -16.00
CA VAL A 425 -1.78 -17.82 -16.85
C VAL A 425 -2.17 -17.85 -18.33
N ASP A 426 -2.56 -19.00 -18.89
CA ASP A 426 -3.02 -19.08 -20.29
C ASP A 426 -4.25 -18.20 -20.59
N PRO A 427 -5.34 -18.21 -19.77
CA PRO A 427 -6.45 -17.27 -19.93
C PRO A 427 -6.06 -15.79 -19.85
N LEU A 428 -5.10 -15.45 -18.97
CA LEU A 428 -4.56 -14.08 -18.89
C LEU A 428 -3.75 -13.71 -20.13
N LEU A 429 -2.96 -14.64 -20.66
CA LEU A 429 -2.22 -14.45 -21.90
C LEU A 429 -3.15 -14.28 -23.11
N ASP A 430 -4.26 -15.02 -23.17
CA ASP A 430 -5.30 -14.82 -24.18
C ASP A 430 -5.91 -13.41 -24.09
N SER A 431 -6.05 -12.87 -22.88
CA SER A 431 -6.56 -11.52 -22.63
C SER A 431 -5.62 -10.40 -23.11
N LEU A 432 -4.35 -10.69 -23.38
CA LEU A 432 -3.42 -9.72 -24.00
C LEU A 432 -3.78 -9.40 -25.45
N SER A 433 -4.52 -10.29 -26.13
CA SER A 433 -5.02 -10.06 -27.50
C SER A 433 -6.34 -9.28 -27.55
N ASN A 434 -6.90 -8.90 -26.39
CA ASN A 434 -8.19 -8.23 -26.32
C ASN A 434 -8.14 -6.83 -26.97
N ALA A 435 -9.20 -6.44 -27.69
CA ALA A 435 -9.29 -5.13 -28.30
C ALA A 435 -9.31 -3.98 -27.28
N ASP A 436 -9.89 -4.20 -26.10
CA ASP A 436 -9.92 -3.22 -25.01
C ASP A 436 -8.54 -3.11 -24.35
N ARG A 437 -7.98 -1.90 -24.40
CA ARG A 437 -6.70 -1.57 -23.80
C ARG A 437 -6.68 -1.82 -22.28
N SER A 438 -7.78 -1.54 -21.60
CA SER A 438 -7.89 -1.67 -20.15
C SER A 438 -7.76 -3.13 -19.72
N ILE A 439 -8.31 -4.05 -20.52
CA ILE A 439 -8.21 -5.51 -20.31
C ILE A 439 -6.77 -5.99 -20.52
N ARG A 440 -6.09 -5.47 -21.55
CA ARG A 440 -4.67 -5.80 -21.78
C ARG A 440 -3.76 -5.34 -20.64
N GLU A 441 -3.96 -4.11 -20.16
CA GLU A 441 -3.13 -3.53 -19.09
C GLU A 441 -3.30 -4.27 -17.76
N VAL A 442 -4.54 -4.66 -17.42
CA VAL A 442 -4.78 -5.41 -16.20
C VAL A 442 -4.26 -6.85 -16.31
N ALA A 443 -4.41 -7.52 -17.46
CA ALA A 443 -3.84 -8.84 -17.69
C ALA A 443 -2.31 -8.84 -17.57
N LEU A 444 -1.65 -7.83 -18.16
CA LEU A 444 -0.21 -7.63 -18.03
C LEU A 444 0.20 -7.44 -16.57
N THR A 445 -0.52 -6.61 -15.82
CA THR A 445 -0.23 -6.36 -14.40
C THR A 445 -0.40 -7.63 -13.56
N SER A 446 -1.48 -8.39 -13.79
CA SER A 446 -1.73 -9.65 -13.08
C SER A 446 -0.67 -10.71 -13.41
N LEU A 447 -0.25 -10.85 -14.67
CA LEU A 447 0.83 -11.77 -15.06
C LEU A 447 2.17 -11.41 -14.40
N LYS A 448 2.51 -10.11 -14.30
CA LYS A 448 3.70 -9.67 -13.56
C LYS A 448 3.63 -10.01 -12.08
N LYS A 449 2.45 -9.88 -11.45
CA LYS A 449 2.24 -10.26 -10.05
C LYS A 449 2.35 -11.77 -9.81
N ILE A 450 1.93 -12.60 -10.76
CA ILE A 450 2.12 -14.07 -10.69
C ILE A 450 3.61 -14.43 -10.66
N GLY A 451 4.45 -13.66 -11.35
CA GLY A 451 5.90 -13.78 -11.26
C GLY A 451 6.47 -14.92 -12.10
N SER A 452 7.60 -15.47 -11.66
CA SER A 452 8.41 -16.44 -12.42
C SER A 452 7.67 -17.74 -12.75
N SER A 453 6.64 -18.11 -11.99
CA SER A 453 5.82 -19.31 -12.26
C SER A 453 5.04 -19.22 -13.59
N ALA A 454 4.86 -18.01 -14.14
CA ALA A 454 4.26 -17.78 -15.45
C ALA A 454 5.26 -17.83 -16.61
N LEU A 455 6.58 -17.79 -16.34
CA LEU A 455 7.61 -17.52 -17.35
C LEU A 455 7.57 -18.52 -18.51
N ASP A 456 7.47 -19.81 -18.24
CA ASP A 456 7.47 -20.84 -19.27
C ASP A 456 6.30 -20.66 -20.25
N GLN A 457 5.09 -20.37 -19.74
CA GLN A 457 3.91 -20.15 -20.57
C GLN A 457 4.00 -18.82 -21.32
N VAL A 458 4.54 -17.76 -20.70
CA VAL A 458 4.77 -16.47 -21.35
C VAL A 458 5.77 -16.61 -22.51
N ILE A 459 6.85 -17.39 -22.34
CA ILE A 459 7.86 -17.64 -23.38
C ILE A 459 7.23 -18.32 -24.61
N VAL A 460 6.29 -19.24 -24.42
CA VAL A 460 5.55 -19.87 -25.53
C VAL A 460 4.79 -18.83 -26.36
N ARG A 461 4.25 -17.78 -25.73
CA ARG A 461 3.49 -16.71 -26.40
C ARG A 461 4.35 -15.70 -27.16
N LEU A 462 5.67 -15.75 -27.05
CA LEU A 462 6.58 -15.00 -27.93
C LEU A 462 6.42 -15.40 -29.41
N ARG A 463 5.82 -16.58 -29.67
CA ARG A 463 5.51 -17.10 -31.00
C ARG A 463 4.02 -17.02 -31.34
N ALA A 464 3.24 -16.23 -30.62
CA ALA A 464 1.82 -16.03 -30.90
C ALA A 464 1.62 -15.46 -32.32
N ARG A 465 0.45 -15.73 -32.91
CA ARG A 465 0.12 -15.21 -34.25
C ARG A 465 -0.04 -13.69 -34.24
N ASP A 466 -0.61 -13.14 -33.17
CA ASP A 466 -0.86 -11.72 -33.01
C ASP A 466 0.42 -10.96 -32.57
N PRO A 467 0.88 -9.95 -33.32
CA PRO A 467 2.07 -9.15 -33.00
C PRO A 467 1.99 -8.45 -31.65
N ILE A 468 0.80 -7.95 -31.29
CA ILE A 468 0.61 -7.22 -30.02
C ILE A 468 0.84 -8.17 -28.85
N THR A 469 0.25 -9.37 -28.92
CA THR A 469 0.45 -10.43 -27.92
C THR A 469 1.92 -10.82 -27.82
N ARG A 470 2.65 -10.98 -28.94
CA ARG A 470 4.10 -11.26 -28.91
C ARG A 470 4.89 -10.15 -28.21
N ALA A 471 4.56 -8.88 -28.49
CA ALA A 471 5.23 -7.73 -27.89
C ALA A 471 5.01 -7.66 -26.37
N LEU A 472 3.76 -7.79 -25.92
CA LEU A 472 3.41 -7.76 -24.50
C LEU A 472 3.99 -8.97 -23.75
N ALA A 473 4.00 -10.16 -24.37
CA ALA A 473 4.63 -11.34 -23.79
C ALA A 473 6.14 -11.14 -23.60
N ALA A 474 6.82 -10.50 -24.57
CA ALA A 474 8.23 -10.18 -24.44
C ALA A 474 8.50 -9.19 -23.30
N ASP A 475 7.69 -8.15 -23.15
CA ASP A 475 7.84 -7.17 -22.07
C ASP A 475 7.70 -7.85 -20.70
N ILE A 476 6.72 -8.75 -20.53
CA ILE A 476 6.56 -9.54 -19.31
C ILE A 476 7.76 -10.46 -19.09
N ALA A 477 8.16 -11.22 -20.10
CA ALA A 477 9.26 -12.17 -19.96
C ALA A 477 10.60 -11.47 -19.63
N ILE A 478 10.85 -10.28 -20.19
CA ILE A 478 12.03 -9.46 -19.87
C ILE A 478 11.99 -8.99 -18.41
N ASP A 479 10.82 -8.55 -17.92
CA ASP A 479 10.68 -8.14 -16.52
C ASP A 479 10.89 -9.31 -15.55
N LEU A 480 10.45 -10.52 -15.94
CA LEU A 480 10.59 -11.74 -15.13
C LEU A 480 11.98 -12.38 -15.20
N ALA A 481 12.69 -12.22 -16.31
CA ALA A 481 14.02 -12.80 -16.57
C ALA A 481 14.94 -11.78 -17.27
N PRO A 482 15.35 -10.70 -16.58
CA PRO A 482 16.13 -9.61 -17.16
C PRO A 482 17.49 -10.06 -17.70
N GLU A 483 18.07 -11.12 -17.11
CA GLU A 483 19.32 -11.73 -17.58
C GLU A 483 19.19 -12.41 -18.96
N GLN A 484 17.96 -12.73 -19.38
CA GLN A 484 17.64 -13.36 -20.67
C GLN A 484 17.06 -12.36 -21.68
N ALA A 485 17.08 -11.06 -21.38
CA ALA A 485 16.35 -10.05 -22.14
C ALA A 485 16.66 -10.05 -23.64
N ASP A 486 17.92 -10.20 -24.04
CA ASP A 486 18.30 -10.21 -25.46
C ASP A 486 17.86 -11.49 -26.19
N SER A 487 17.86 -12.63 -25.49
CA SER A 487 17.33 -13.90 -26.03
C SER A 487 15.82 -13.84 -26.23
N ILE A 488 15.11 -13.24 -25.28
CA ILE A 488 13.66 -13.02 -25.33
C ILE A 488 13.30 -12.05 -26.47
N ARG A 489 14.02 -10.92 -26.58
CA ARG A 489 13.84 -9.95 -27.68
C ARG A 489 14.06 -10.62 -29.03
N LEU A 490 15.13 -11.39 -29.19
CA LEU A 490 15.41 -12.08 -30.45
C LEU A 490 14.30 -13.11 -30.77
N SER A 491 13.85 -13.86 -29.77
CA SER A 491 12.76 -14.84 -29.94
C SER A 491 11.46 -14.17 -30.40
N ARG A 492 11.12 -12.99 -29.85
CA ARG A 492 10.00 -12.16 -30.34
C ARG A 492 10.21 -11.77 -31.80
N TYR A 493 11.37 -11.20 -32.13
CA TYR A 493 11.63 -10.72 -33.49
C TYR A 493 11.58 -11.86 -34.51
N ILE A 494 12.07 -13.05 -34.19
CA ILE A 494 11.91 -14.24 -35.04
C ILE A 494 10.43 -14.59 -35.27
N GLY A 495 9.57 -14.39 -34.26
CA GLY A 495 8.11 -14.48 -34.42
C GLY A 495 7.55 -13.42 -35.37
N ASP A 496 7.99 -12.17 -35.25
CA ASP A 496 7.60 -11.06 -36.12
C ASP A 496 8.06 -11.23 -37.58
N LEU A 497 9.19 -11.92 -37.81
CA LEU A 497 9.62 -12.30 -39.15
C LEU A 497 8.67 -13.30 -39.83
N LYS A 498 7.82 -14.01 -39.07
CA LYS A 498 6.81 -14.95 -39.62
C LYS A 498 5.47 -14.28 -39.88
N ASP A 499 5.35 -12.98 -39.62
CA ASP A 499 4.11 -12.24 -39.84
C ASP A 499 3.75 -12.15 -41.33
N GLN A 500 2.50 -11.81 -41.66
CA GLN A 500 2.10 -11.56 -43.04
C GLN A 500 2.37 -10.11 -43.47
N ASP A 501 2.49 -9.18 -42.52
CA ASP A 501 2.74 -7.77 -42.81
C ASP A 501 4.25 -7.50 -43.00
N SER A 502 4.62 -7.09 -44.21
CA SER A 502 6.00 -6.71 -44.56
C SER A 502 6.57 -5.56 -43.73
N THR A 503 5.71 -4.71 -43.15
CA THR A 503 6.11 -3.63 -42.26
C THR A 503 6.60 -4.17 -40.93
N ILE A 504 5.87 -5.13 -40.35
CA ILE A 504 6.22 -5.81 -39.09
C ILE A 504 7.51 -6.59 -39.27
N GLN A 505 7.63 -7.33 -40.37
CA GLN A 505 8.85 -8.04 -40.74
C GLN A 505 10.04 -7.07 -40.86
N SER A 506 9.87 -5.92 -41.54
CA SER A 506 10.92 -4.91 -41.70
C SER A 506 11.36 -4.27 -40.38
N GLN A 507 10.40 -3.98 -39.50
CA GLN A 507 10.68 -3.48 -38.15
C GLN A 507 11.45 -4.49 -37.31
N ALA A 508 11.08 -5.78 -37.38
CA ALA A 508 11.79 -6.85 -36.70
C ALA A 508 13.24 -6.96 -37.18
N LEU A 509 13.48 -6.89 -38.50
CA LEU A 509 14.83 -6.87 -39.07
C LEU A 509 15.66 -5.68 -38.58
N SER A 510 15.03 -4.50 -38.48
CA SER A 510 15.68 -3.31 -37.93
C SER A 510 16.06 -3.48 -36.46
N ALA A 511 15.14 -4.04 -35.66
CA ALA A 511 15.38 -4.28 -34.25
C ALA A 511 16.47 -5.34 -34.01
N ILE A 512 16.52 -6.40 -34.82
CA ILE A 512 17.59 -7.41 -34.77
C ILE A 512 18.96 -6.78 -34.99
N ARG A 513 19.10 -5.83 -35.93
CA ARG A 513 20.38 -5.13 -36.16
C ARG A 513 20.85 -4.28 -34.99
N GLN A 514 19.93 -3.86 -34.12
CA GLN A 514 20.22 -3.05 -32.94
C GLN A 514 20.52 -3.90 -31.70
N LEU A 515 20.42 -5.23 -31.78
CA LEU A 515 20.80 -6.11 -30.67
C LEU A 515 22.33 -6.10 -30.50
N ASN A 516 22.77 -5.82 -29.27
CA ASN A 516 24.19 -5.73 -28.93
C ASN A 516 24.82 -7.09 -28.59
N SER A 517 24.02 -8.12 -28.30
CA SER A 517 24.51 -9.43 -27.86
C SER A 517 24.96 -10.30 -29.04
N SER A 518 26.27 -10.36 -29.26
CA SER A 518 26.89 -11.22 -30.29
C SER A 518 26.62 -12.69 -30.06
N LYS A 519 26.66 -13.14 -28.79
CA LYS A 519 26.40 -14.54 -28.40
C LYS A 519 25.00 -15.01 -28.82
N VAL A 520 23.97 -14.22 -28.52
CA VAL A 520 22.57 -14.58 -28.81
C VAL A 520 22.33 -14.68 -30.31
N ILE A 521 22.93 -13.77 -31.10
CA ILE A 521 22.87 -13.82 -32.56
C ILE A 521 23.60 -15.06 -33.09
N GLN A 522 24.82 -15.34 -32.58
CA GLN A 522 25.63 -16.51 -32.96
C GLN A 522 24.90 -17.84 -32.72
N GLU A 523 24.21 -18.00 -31.59
CA GLU A 523 23.44 -19.20 -31.27
C GLU A 523 22.21 -19.41 -32.18
N ASN A 524 21.77 -18.37 -32.90
CA ASN A 524 20.55 -18.38 -33.73
C ASN A 524 20.80 -18.06 -35.21
N VAL A 525 22.06 -18.06 -35.67
CA VAL A 525 22.44 -17.70 -37.06
C VAL A 525 21.67 -18.52 -38.08
N ASP A 526 21.60 -19.84 -37.90
CA ASP A 526 20.94 -20.72 -38.88
C ASP A 526 19.46 -20.38 -39.08
N VAL A 527 18.75 -20.11 -37.98
CA VAL A 527 17.32 -19.73 -38.03
C VAL A 527 17.17 -18.37 -38.70
N LEU A 528 17.96 -17.37 -38.30
CA LEU A 528 17.88 -16.03 -38.85
C LEU A 528 18.23 -16.00 -40.34
N VAL A 529 19.37 -16.59 -40.70
CA VAL A 529 19.92 -16.52 -42.05
C VAL A 529 19.10 -17.38 -43.01
N ASN A 530 19.01 -18.69 -42.75
CA ASN A 530 18.49 -19.64 -43.73
C ASN A 530 16.95 -19.64 -43.81
N GLN A 531 16.25 -19.46 -42.68
CA GLN A 531 14.79 -19.49 -42.68
C GLN A 531 14.15 -18.15 -43.05
N HIS A 532 14.86 -17.04 -42.88
CA HIS A 532 14.27 -15.70 -43.02
C HIS A 532 15.09 -14.78 -43.94
N LEU A 533 16.30 -14.39 -43.53
CA LEU A 533 17.03 -13.30 -44.19
C LEU A 533 17.35 -13.58 -45.65
N ILE A 534 17.81 -14.79 -45.99
CA ILE A 534 18.08 -15.18 -47.38
C ILE A 534 16.79 -15.21 -48.19
N VAL A 535 15.72 -15.78 -47.64
CA VAL A 535 14.42 -15.87 -48.30
C VAL A 535 13.91 -14.47 -48.64
N PHE A 536 13.91 -13.55 -47.67
CA PHE A 536 13.46 -12.17 -47.89
C PHE A 536 14.38 -11.40 -48.84
N ALA A 537 15.70 -11.56 -48.76
CA ALA A 537 16.61 -10.83 -49.65
C ALA A 537 16.45 -11.25 -51.13
N THR A 538 16.24 -12.55 -51.37
CA THR A 538 16.27 -13.15 -52.70
C THR A 538 14.91 -13.28 -53.38
N ASP A 539 13.81 -13.29 -52.63
CA ASP A 539 12.46 -13.34 -53.19
C ASP A 539 12.10 -12.02 -53.90
N SER A 540 11.89 -12.09 -55.21
CA SER A 540 11.53 -10.93 -56.03
C SER A 540 10.13 -10.38 -55.73
N ASN A 541 9.26 -11.17 -55.10
CA ASN A 541 7.90 -10.75 -54.75
C ASN A 541 7.81 -10.04 -53.40
N SER A 542 8.88 -10.10 -52.60
CA SER A 542 8.94 -9.40 -51.31
C SER A 542 9.02 -7.88 -51.49
N ALA A 543 8.41 -7.13 -50.57
CA ALA A 543 8.41 -5.67 -50.60
C ALA A 543 9.85 -5.12 -50.60
N LEU A 544 10.11 -4.06 -51.38
CA LEU A 544 11.47 -3.53 -51.55
C LEU A 544 12.17 -3.19 -50.22
N GLU A 545 11.45 -2.53 -49.30
CA GLU A 545 11.96 -2.18 -47.97
C GLU A 545 12.34 -3.41 -47.15
N LEU A 546 11.56 -4.50 -47.24
CA LEU A 546 11.85 -5.76 -46.57
C LEU A 546 13.13 -6.39 -47.11
N ARG A 547 13.29 -6.39 -48.44
CA ARG A 547 14.48 -6.92 -49.12
C ARG A 547 15.74 -6.13 -48.74
N GLN A 548 15.65 -4.80 -48.73
CA GLN A 548 16.74 -3.91 -48.29
C GLN A 548 17.12 -4.20 -46.84
N ASN A 549 16.13 -4.26 -45.95
CA ASN A 549 16.35 -4.55 -44.54
C ASN A 549 16.98 -5.94 -44.34
N ALA A 550 16.57 -6.95 -45.11
CA ALA A 550 17.13 -8.29 -45.01
C ALA A 550 18.61 -8.32 -45.41
N LEU A 551 18.98 -7.66 -46.52
CA LEU A 551 20.38 -7.55 -46.96
C LEU A 551 21.24 -6.79 -45.92
N LEU A 552 20.75 -5.68 -45.39
CA LEU A 552 21.46 -4.93 -44.34
C LEU A 552 21.65 -5.78 -43.06
N THR A 553 20.65 -6.57 -42.70
CA THR A 553 20.73 -7.46 -41.54
C THR A 553 21.68 -8.63 -41.80
N LEU A 554 21.71 -9.22 -43.00
CA LEU A 554 22.71 -10.25 -43.38
C LEU A 554 24.14 -9.73 -43.21
N ALA A 555 24.42 -8.53 -43.72
CA ALA A 555 25.74 -7.92 -43.60
C ALA A 555 26.12 -7.71 -42.12
N LYS A 556 25.17 -7.29 -41.28
CA LYS A 556 25.41 -7.08 -39.85
C LYS A 556 25.61 -8.40 -39.09
N VAL A 557 24.86 -9.45 -39.43
CA VAL A 557 25.03 -10.78 -38.81
C VAL A 557 26.41 -11.34 -39.14
N ALA A 558 26.86 -11.25 -40.40
CA ALA A 558 28.20 -11.68 -40.79
C ALA A 558 29.32 -10.92 -40.02
N GLU A 559 29.15 -9.60 -39.85
CA GLU A 559 30.06 -8.76 -39.06
C GLU A 559 30.11 -9.18 -37.58
N ILE A 560 28.95 -9.44 -36.95
CA ILE A 560 28.85 -9.84 -35.54
C ILE A 560 29.41 -11.24 -35.30
N CYS A 561 29.16 -12.17 -36.22
CA CYS A 561 29.61 -13.55 -36.12
C CYS A 561 31.10 -13.71 -36.48
N ASN A 562 31.69 -12.72 -37.15
CA ASN A 562 33.01 -12.84 -37.79
C ASN A 562 33.12 -14.11 -38.66
N ASP A 563 32.00 -14.47 -39.28
CA ASP A 563 31.84 -15.62 -40.15
C ASP A 563 30.90 -15.20 -41.28
N SER A 564 31.40 -15.26 -42.52
CA SER A 564 30.64 -14.93 -43.73
C SER A 564 30.48 -16.15 -44.65
N SER A 565 30.85 -17.35 -44.19
CA SER A 565 30.79 -18.59 -44.98
C SER A 565 29.37 -18.90 -45.47
N PHE A 566 28.35 -18.62 -44.64
CA PHE A 566 26.93 -18.80 -45.01
C PHE A 566 26.46 -17.86 -46.13
N LEU A 567 27.21 -16.78 -46.43
CA LEU A 567 26.90 -15.87 -47.54
C LEU A 567 27.53 -16.31 -48.86
N GLU A 568 28.51 -17.22 -48.86
CA GLU A 568 29.19 -17.68 -50.08
C GLU A 568 28.21 -18.27 -51.13
N PRO A 569 27.21 -19.09 -50.77
CA PRO A 569 26.24 -19.60 -51.73
C PRO A 569 25.40 -18.50 -52.41
N LEU A 570 25.35 -17.30 -51.84
CA LEU A 570 24.57 -16.17 -52.36
C LEU A 570 25.36 -15.28 -53.31
N ILE A 571 26.65 -15.52 -53.54
CA ILE A 571 27.50 -14.65 -54.37
C ILE A 571 26.85 -14.36 -55.72
N ASP A 572 26.39 -15.39 -56.44
CA ASP A 572 25.78 -15.21 -57.76
C ASP A 572 24.46 -14.43 -57.69
N THR A 573 23.63 -14.68 -56.67
CA THR A 573 22.38 -13.94 -56.46
C THR A 573 22.67 -12.47 -56.13
N LEU A 574 23.62 -12.19 -55.25
CA LEU A 574 24.02 -10.83 -54.89
C LEU A 574 24.64 -10.08 -56.08
N LEU A 575 25.35 -10.77 -56.98
CA LEU A 575 25.85 -10.18 -58.22
C LEU A 575 24.71 -9.78 -59.17
N ILE A 576 23.60 -10.53 -59.20
CA ILE A 576 22.39 -10.12 -59.94
C ILE A 576 21.76 -8.90 -59.26
N LEU A 577 21.67 -8.89 -57.93
CA LEU A 577 21.10 -7.75 -57.18
C LEU A 577 21.93 -6.47 -57.28
N LEU A 578 23.24 -6.56 -57.55
CA LEU A 578 24.06 -5.38 -57.87
C LEU A 578 23.62 -4.64 -59.14
N GLU A 579 22.89 -5.30 -60.04
CA GLU A 579 22.33 -4.73 -61.26
C GLU A 579 20.97 -4.05 -61.04
N SER A 580 20.37 -4.21 -59.85
CA SER A 580 19.12 -3.54 -59.47
C SER A 580 19.38 -2.11 -59.01
N GLU A 581 18.67 -1.13 -59.57
CA GLU A 581 18.78 0.28 -59.15
C GLU A 581 18.45 0.48 -57.65
N ASP A 582 17.53 -0.31 -57.10
CA ASP A 582 17.02 -0.14 -55.74
C ASP A 582 17.78 -0.91 -54.65
N LEU A 583 18.54 -1.96 -55.02
CA LEU A 583 19.21 -2.88 -54.08
C LEU A 583 20.74 -2.91 -54.22
N GLN A 584 21.29 -2.13 -55.16
CA GLN A 584 22.71 -2.14 -55.48
C GLN A 584 23.60 -1.83 -54.26
N LEU A 585 23.21 -0.90 -53.41
CA LEU A 585 24.01 -0.47 -52.26
C LEU A 585 24.09 -1.58 -51.19
N GLU A 586 22.95 -2.19 -50.88
CA GLU A 586 22.83 -3.24 -49.89
C GLU A 586 23.53 -4.52 -50.35
N ALA A 587 23.36 -4.90 -51.63
CA ALA A 587 24.05 -6.04 -52.22
C ALA A 587 25.58 -5.84 -52.22
N ALA A 588 26.07 -4.64 -52.55
CA ALA A 588 27.49 -4.29 -52.46
C ALA A 588 28.02 -4.42 -51.03
N LYS A 589 27.25 -3.99 -50.03
CA LYS A 589 27.62 -4.10 -48.62
C LYS A 589 27.73 -5.57 -48.17
N VAL A 590 26.77 -6.42 -48.54
CA VAL A 590 26.82 -7.86 -48.22
C VAL A 590 28.01 -8.52 -48.89
N LEU A 591 28.26 -8.26 -50.18
CA LEU A 591 29.42 -8.80 -50.91
C LEU A 591 30.77 -8.35 -50.32
N SER A 592 30.83 -7.15 -49.75
CA SER A 592 32.03 -6.68 -49.03
C SER A 592 32.30 -7.52 -47.79
N GLN A 593 31.24 -7.93 -47.07
CA GLN A 593 31.34 -8.82 -45.90
C GLN A 593 31.68 -10.27 -46.28
N VAL A 594 31.24 -10.75 -47.46
CA VAL A 594 31.71 -12.04 -48.00
C VAL A 594 33.24 -12.03 -48.13
N GLY A 595 33.79 -10.94 -48.67
CA GLY A 595 35.25 -10.76 -48.75
C GLY A 595 35.89 -11.60 -49.86
N LYS A 596 37.00 -12.28 -49.54
CA LYS A 596 37.86 -13.02 -50.51
C LYS A 596 37.09 -13.95 -51.46
N PRO A 597 36.09 -14.74 -51.02
CA PRO A 597 35.33 -15.64 -51.90
C PRO A 597 34.61 -14.90 -53.05
N ALA A 598 34.13 -13.68 -52.82
CA ALA A 598 33.40 -12.90 -53.83
C ALA A 598 34.30 -12.25 -54.90
N VAL A 599 35.60 -12.06 -54.61
CA VAL A 599 36.53 -11.27 -55.43
C VAL A 599 36.60 -11.74 -56.87
N LYS A 600 36.75 -13.06 -57.10
CA LYS A 600 36.89 -13.61 -58.45
C LYS A 600 35.62 -13.37 -59.28
N SER A 601 34.45 -13.61 -58.68
CA SER A 601 33.16 -13.44 -59.36
C SER A 601 32.87 -11.95 -59.64
N LEU A 602 33.20 -11.06 -58.71
CA LEU A 602 33.14 -9.60 -58.90
C LEU A 602 34.00 -9.14 -60.09
N ILE A 603 35.26 -9.61 -60.17
CA ILE A 603 36.16 -9.26 -61.28
C ILE A 603 35.63 -9.74 -62.63
N ASN A 604 35.07 -10.96 -62.68
CA ASN A 604 34.48 -11.49 -63.92
C ASN A 604 33.31 -10.61 -64.41
N ARG A 605 32.55 -9.99 -63.50
CA ARG A 605 31.40 -9.14 -63.83
C ARG A 605 31.79 -7.72 -64.26
N LEU A 606 33.04 -7.28 -64.04
CA LEU A 606 33.55 -5.97 -64.51
C LEU A 606 33.54 -5.81 -66.03
N ALA A 607 33.45 -6.90 -66.80
CA ALA A 607 33.37 -6.89 -68.26
C ALA A 607 31.97 -6.53 -68.82
N GLY A 608 30.95 -6.40 -67.96
CA GLY A 608 29.58 -6.07 -68.36
C GLY A 608 29.40 -4.64 -68.88
N GLN A 609 28.30 -4.35 -69.58
CA GLN A 609 28.10 -3.07 -70.29
C GLN A 609 27.69 -1.89 -69.39
N ASP A 610 27.11 -2.13 -68.22
CA ASP A 610 26.61 -1.07 -67.32
C ASP A 610 27.73 -0.36 -66.54
N GLY A 611 27.79 0.97 -66.65
CA GLY A 611 28.77 1.80 -65.95
C GLY A 611 28.53 1.98 -64.45
N GLN A 612 27.27 2.02 -64.00
CA GLN A 612 26.93 2.15 -62.59
C GLN A 612 27.28 0.87 -61.84
N VAL A 613 26.90 -0.29 -62.40
CA VAL A 613 27.22 -1.61 -61.84
C VAL A 613 28.74 -1.80 -61.73
N ARG A 614 29.51 -1.45 -62.78
CA ARG A 614 30.98 -1.49 -62.71
C ARG A 614 31.55 -0.59 -61.61
N SER A 615 30.97 0.59 -61.41
CA SER A 615 31.38 1.47 -60.32
C SER A 615 31.06 0.87 -58.95
N ALA A 616 29.90 0.24 -58.78
CA ALA A 616 29.52 -0.44 -57.54
C ALA A 616 30.47 -1.60 -57.25
N ILE A 617 30.71 -2.48 -58.23
CA ILE A 617 31.67 -3.60 -58.13
C ILE A 617 33.07 -3.11 -57.73
N THR A 618 33.54 -2.02 -58.36
CA THR A 618 34.85 -1.43 -58.06
C THR A 618 34.91 -0.97 -56.60
N LYS A 619 33.88 -0.26 -56.11
CA LYS A 619 33.78 0.17 -54.71
C LYS A 619 33.72 -1.01 -53.74
N THR A 620 32.99 -2.08 -54.09
CA THR A 620 32.93 -3.33 -53.31
C THR A 620 34.32 -3.97 -53.22
N LEU A 621 35.05 -4.10 -54.34
CA LEU A 621 36.41 -4.65 -54.35
C LEU A 621 37.37 -3.82 -53.50
N ILE A 622 37.22 -2.49 -53.51
CA ILE A 622 37.96 -1.58 -52.63
C ILE A 622 37.63 -1.83 -51.16
N ALA A 623 36.34 -1.98 -50.82
CA ALA A 623 35.90 -2.26 -49.46
C ALA A 623 36.36 -3.63 -48.93
N ILE A 624 36.49 -4.63 -49.81
CA ILE A 624 37.10 -5.93 -49.45
C ILE A 624 38.58 -5.75 -49.06
N GLY A 625 39.29 -4.84 -49.72
CA GLY A 625 40.66 -4.47 -49.37
C GLY A 625 41.71 -5.51 -49.80
N GLN A 626 42.70 -5.74 -48.93
CA GLN A 626 43.87 -6.59 -49.19
C GLN A 626 43.57 -7.98 -49.80
N PRO A 627 42.53 -8.72 -49.38
CA PRO A 627 42.16 -9.99 -50.00
C PRO A 627 41.87 -9.91 -51.51
N ALA A 628 41.55 -8.73 -52.04
CA ALA A 628 41.29 -8.54 -53.46
C ALA A 628 42.56 -8.33 -54.31
N VAL A 629 43.69 -7.93 -53.70
CA VAL A 629 44.90 -7.46 -54.39
C VAL A 629 45.42 -8.48 -55.40
N ALA A 630 45.65 -9.74 -55.00
CA ALA A 630 46.21 -10.76 -55.89
C ALA A 630 45.35 -11.00 -57.15
N ASN A 631 44.03 -11.07 -56.99
CA ASN A 631 43.10 -11.28 -58.09
C ASN A 631 42.97 -10.02 -58.97
N LEU A 632 42.97 -8.83 -58.38
CA LEU A 632 42.98 -7.57 -59.12
C LEU A 632 44.25 -7.46 -59.95
N THR A 633 45.43 -7.80 -59.38
CA THR A 633 46.72 -7.83 -60.08
C THR A 633 46.68 -8.72 -61.31
N ALA A 634 46.09 -9.91 -61.19
CA ALA A 634 45.88 -10.80 -62.33
C ALA A 634 44.91 -10.23 -63.38
N ALA A 635 43.88 -9.49 -62.95
CA ALA A 635 42.86 -8.90 -63.81
C ALA A 635 43.39 -7.77 -64.72
N LEU A 636 44.59 -7.26 -64.48
CA LEU A 636 45.20 -6.20 -65.30
C LEU A 636 45.73 -6.69 -66.63
N SER A 637 45.95 -7.99 -66.76
CA SER A 637 46.27 -8.64 -68.04
C SER A 637 45.01 -9.16 -68.75
N ASN A 638 43.81 -8.80 -68.29
CA ASN A 638 42.56 -9.25 -68.90
C ASN A 638 42.36 -8.65 -70.30
N SER A 639 41.76 -9.39 -71.22
CA SER A 639 41.49 -8.92 -72.59
C SER A 639 40.51 -7.74 -72.65
N SER A 640 39.58 -7.65 -71.70
CA SER A 640 38.63 -6.53 -71.60
C SER A 640 39.28 -5.28 -71.01
N HIS A 641 39.28 -4.20 -71.80
CA HIS A 641 39.76 -2.88 -71.35
C HIS A 641 38.98 -2.35 -70.13
N GLN A 642 37.72 -2.75 -69.96
CA GLN A 642 36.90 -2.35 -68.81
C GLN A 642 37.36 -3.02 -67.51
N VAL A 643 37.73 -4.31 -67.59
CA VAL A 643 38.28 -5.06 -66.45
C VAL A 643 39.62 -4.47 -66.04
N ARG A 644 40.54 -4.25 -67.01
CA ARG A 644 41.85 -3.63 -66.73
C ARG A 644 41.71 -2.27 -66.06
N ARG A 645 40.84 -1.41 -66.61
CA ARG A 645 40.59 -0.06 -66.08
C ARG A 645 40.11 -0.06 -64.63
N ASN A 646 39.11 -0.88 -64.30
CA ASN A 646 38.53 -0.89 -62.96
C ASN A 646 39.43 -1.61 -61.95
N ALA A 647 40.16 -2.66 -62.37
CA ALA A 647 41.17 -3.30 -61.53
C ALA A 647 42.29 -2.33 -61.12
N SER A 648 42.75 -1.52 -62.08
CA SER A 648 43.74 -0.45 -61.87
C SER A 648 43.25 0.61 -60.87
N ILE A 649 41.98 1.03 -60.98
CA ILE A 649 41.37 1.99 -60.05
C ILE A 649 41.27 1.41 -58.63
N ALA A 650 40.81 0.16 -58.49
CA ALA A 650 40.65 -0.48 -57.20
C ALA A 650 41.99 -0.67 -56.47
N LEU A 651 43.02 -1.18 -57.17
CA LEU A 651 44.34 -1.39 -56.58
C LEU A 651 44.97 -0.09 -56.07
N GLY A 652 44.90 0.98 -56.86
CA GLY A 652 45.46 2.28 -56.47
C GLY A 652 44.82 2.89 -55.22
N GLN A 653 43.65 2.39 -54.77
CA GLN A 653 43.00 2.80 -53.52
C GLN A 653 43.21 1.81 -52.37
N ILE A 654 43.34 0.51 -52.66
CA ILE A 654 43.52 -0.54 -51.65
C ILE A 654 44.95 -0.56 -51.12
N ASP A 655 45.92 -0.42 -52.01
CA ASP A 655 47.34 -0.56 -51.68
C ASP A 655 48.18 0.48 -52.45
N PRO A 656 48.26 1.72 -51.93
CA PRO A 656 49.07 2.77 -52.54
C PRO A 656 50.58 2.48 -52.50
N ASP A 657 51.03 1.64 -51.56
CA ASP A 657 52.45 1.42 -51.26
C ASP A 657 53.06 0.20 -51.98
N HIS A 658 52.25 -0.64 -52.66
CA HIS A 658 52.72 -1.73 -53.54
C HIS A 658 53.50 -1.27 -54.80
N ALA A 659 53.91 0.00 -54.83
CA ALA A 659 54.69 0.64 -55.87
C ALA A 659 56.19 0.33 -55.73
N ASP A 660 56.60 -0.91 -56.02
CA ASP A 660 58.01 -1.22 -56.23
C ASP A 660 58.22 -1.93 -57.58
N GLU A 661 58.80 -1.18 -58.52
CA GLU A 661 59.26 -1.48 -59.90
C GLU A 661 58.31 -2.19 -60.89
N PHE A 662 57.50 -3.15 -60.45
CA PHE A 662 56.60 -3.98 -61.25
C PHE A 662 55.34 -3.21 -61.69
N GLU A 663 54.71 -2.43 -60.81
CA GLU A 663 53.55 -1.57 -61.13
C GLU A 663 53.94 -0.41 -62.07
N THR A 664 55.12 0.20 -61.89
CA THR A 664 55.59 1.28 -62.79
C THR A 664 55.78 0.78 -64.22
N ARG A 665 56.37 -0.42 -64.40
CA ARG A 665 56.45 -1.07 -65.73
C ARG A 665 55.06 -1.34 -66.32
N ARG A 666 54.07 -1.63 -65.47
CA ARG A 666 52.71 -1.91 -65.93
C ARG A 666 51.93 -0.64 -66.30
N TYR A 667 52.02 0.46 -65.53
CA TYR A 667 51.41 1.73 -65.94
C TYR A 667 52.07 2.33 -67.19
N ILE A 668 53.35 2.04 -67.39
CA ILE A 668 54.05 2.31 -68.66
C ILE A 668 53.41 1.54 -69.82
N ASN A 669 53.01 0.28 -69.63
CA ASN A 669 52.27 -0.49 -70.62
C ASN A 669 50.84 0.04 -70.81
N ASP A 670 50.17 0.51 -69.75
CA ASP A 670 48.83 1.11 -69.84
C ASP A 670 48.82 2.37 -70.74
N LEU A 671 49.93 3.11 -70.82
CA LEU A 671 50.10 4.23 -71.77
C LEU A 671 50.10 3.78 -73.24
N GLN A 672 50.31 2.49 -73.51
CA GLN A 672 50.30 1.92 -74.87
C GLN A 672 48.99 1.18 -75.18
N ASP A 673 48.01 1.21 -74.28
CA ASP A 673 46.74 0.52 -74.45
C ASP A 673 45.91 1.14 -75.60
N GLU A 674 45.23 0.32 -76.39
CA GLU A 674 44.36 0.79 -77.48
C GLU A 674 43.25 1.73 -76.97
N ASN A 675 42.78 1.52 -75.75
CA ASN A 675 41.73 2.32 -75.15
C ASN A 675 42.28 3.59 -74.49
N SER A 676 41.81 4.74 -74.97
CA SER A 676 42.27 6.03 -74.44
C SER A 676 42.01 6.25 -72.95
N GLN A 677 40.98 5.65 -72.35
CA GLN A 677 40.72 5.74 -70.90
C GLN A 677 41.72 4.95 -70.06
N VAL A 678 42.21 3.81 -70.57
CA VAL A 678 43.29 3.06 -69.92
C VAL A 678 44.58 3.87 -69.97
N ARG A 679 44.89 4.47 -71.11
CA ARG A 679 46.03 5.40 -71.25
C ARG A 679 45.93 6.61 -70.33
N ILE A 680 44.74 7.19 -70.17
CA ILE A 680 44.49 8.32 -69.25
C ILE A 680 44.82 7.91 -67.81
N ASN A 681 44.35 6.73 -67.39
CA ASN A 681 44.60 6.22 -66.05
C ASN A 681 46.08 5.87 -65.85
N GLY A 682 46.73 5.24 -66.83
CA GLY A 682 48.17 5.01 -66.82
C GLY A 682 48.95 6.31 -66.59
N ALA A 683 48.61 7.37 -67.34
CA ALA A 683 49.20 8.70 -67.13
C ALA A 683 48.89 9.30 -65.75
N LYS A 684 47.67 9.14 -65.22
CA LYS A 684 47.29 9.62 -63.87
C LYS A 684 48.03 8.87 -62.76
N LEU A 685 48.21 7.57 -62.89
CA LEU A 685 48.87 6.75 -61.89
C LEU A 685 50.38 6.96 -61.94
N LEU A 686 50.97 7.09 -63.12
CA LEU A 686 52.37 7.49 -63.27
C LEU A 686 52.67 8.90 -62.74
N LYS A 687 51.66 9.72 -62.54
CA LYS A 687 51.84 10.99 -61.82
C LYS A 687 52.21 10.78 -60.37
N VAL A 688 51.65 9.74 -59.74
CA VAL A 688 51.84 9.44 -58.32
C VAL A 688 52.98 8.44 -58.12
N TYR A 689 53.07 7.45 -59.01
CA TYR A 689 53.94 6.27 -58.88
C TYR A 689 55.03 6.19 -59.97
N GLY A 690 55.17 7.25 -60.76
CA GLY A 690 56.15 7.29 -61.83
C GLY A 690 57.57 7.38 -61.29
N ASN A 691 58.49 6.73 -62.00
CA ASN A 691 59.92 6.87 -61.74
C ASN A 691 60.65 7.26 -63.03
N GLN A 692 61.98 7.27 -63.01
CA GLN A 692 62.80 7.64 -64.16
C GLN A 692 62.50 6.79 -65.42
N ASN A 693 62.06 5.54 -65.26
CA ASN A 693 61.69 4.68 -66.40
C ASN A 693 60.38 5.13 -67.07
N SER A 694 59.53 5.87 -66.38
CA SER A 694 58.25 6.37 -66.88
C SER A 694 58.38 7.58 -67.79
N VAL A 695 59.50 8.31 -67.70
CA VAL A 695 59.72 9.57 -68.43
C VAL A 695 59.56 9.36 -69.94
N LYS A 696 60.30 8.42 -70.54
CA LYS A 696 60.24 8.16 -71.99
C LYS A 696 58.82 7.79 -72.47
N PRO A 697 58.12 6.81 -71.86
CA PRO A 697 56.71 6.52 -72.19
C PRO A 697 55.78 7.73 -72.05
N LEU A 698 55.92 8.54 -71.01
CA LEU A 698 55.09 9.75 -70.82
C LEU A 698 55.39 10.82 -71.87
N LEU A 699 56.63 10.95 -72.34
CA LEU A 699 56.97 11.80 -73.48
C LEU A 699 56.24 11.36 -74.75
N VAL A 700 56.10 10.06 -74.99
CA VAL A 700 55.26 9.52 -76.07
C VAL A 700 53.78 9.87 -75.82
N GLY A 701 53.31 9.78 -74.57
CA GLY A 701 51.96 10.17 -74.16
C GLY A 701 51.63 11.65 -74.41
N LEU A 702 52.62 12.54 -74.49
CA LEU A 702 52.42 13.93 -74.92
C LEU A 702 51.98 14.05 -76.38
N ALA A 703 52.14 13.00 -77.20
CA ALA A 703 51.69 12.94 -78.59
C ALA A 703 50.40 12.14 -78.78
N ASP A 704 49.75 11.70 -77.69
CA ASP A 704 48.55 10.87 -77.77
C ASP A 704 47.39 11.55 -78.51
N SER A 705 46.57 10.78 -79.22
CA SER A 705 45.38 11.29 -79.89
C SER A 705 44.34 11.86 -78.91
N ASN A 706 44.26 11.31 -77.69
CA ASN A 706 43.37 11.80 -76.65
C ASN A 706 44.04 12.90 -75.79
N TYR A 707 43.40 14.07 -75.72
CA TYR A 707 43.93 15.23 -75.00
C TYR A 707 44.10 15.00 -73.49
N GLN A 708 43.31 14.13 -72.87
CA GLN A 708 43.43 13.85 -71.44
C GLN A 708 44.69 13.02 -71.14
N VAL A 709 45.10 12.12 -72.05
CA VAL A 709 46.38 11.40 -71.93
C VAL A 709 47.52 12.42 -71.99
N ARG A 710 47.48 13.35 -72.95
CA ARG A 710 48.48 14.42 -73.07
C ARG A 710 48.55 15.27 -71.80
N LEU A 711 47.38 15.70 -71.28
CA LEU A 711 47.26 16.52 -70.07
C LEU A 711 47.84 15.80 -68.84
N HIS A 712 47.45 14.55 -68.61
CA HIS A 712 47.92 13.80 -67.45
C HIS A 712 49.38 13.37 -67.58
N SER A 713 49.86 13.12 -68.82
CA SER A 713 51.28 12.84 -69.05
C SER A 713 52.15 14.05 -68.74
N ALA A 714 51.70 15.26 -69.09
CA ALA A 714 52.38 16.50 -68.73
C ALA A 714 52.47 16.68 -67.20
N LYS A 715 51.36 16.46 -66.49
CA LYS A 715 51.34 16.52 -65.02
C LYS A 715 52.24 15.45 -64.39
N ALA A 716 52.26 14.24 -64.93
CA ALA A 716 53.10 13.16 -64.43
C ALA A 716 54.59 13.45 -64.61
N LEU A 717 54.98 14.00 -65.76
CA LEU A 717 56.36 14.42 -66.01
C LEU A 717 56.82 15.51 -65.04
N ALA A 718 55.93 16.44 -64.66
CA ALA A 718 56.22 17.46 -63.66
C ALA A 718 56.55 16.83 -62.30
N GLU A 719 55.72 15.89 -61.84
CA GLU A 719 55.85 15.25 -60.52
C GLU A 719 57.04 14.29 -60.44
N ILE A 720 57.39 13.62 -61.55
CA ILE A 720 58.62 12.78 -61.62
C ILE A 720 59.89 13.63 -61.52
N GLY A 721 59.83 14.91 -61.93
CA GLY A 721 60.93 15.85 -61.74
C GLY A 721 62.09 15.74 -62.74
N ASP A 722 61.98 14.95 -63.83
CA ASP A 722 63.07 14.84 -64.82
C ASP A 722 63.12 16.05 -65.77
N LYS A 723 64.09 16.95 -65.53
CA LYS A 723 64.35 18.16 -66.34
C LYS A 723 64.54 17.88 -67.84
N LYS A 724 64.89 16.65 -68.25
CA LYS A 724 64.99 16.27 -69.68
C LYS A 724 63.65 16.35 -70.42
N ALA A 725 62.53 16.39 -69.70
CA ALA A 725 61.21 16.53 -70.28
C ALA A 725 60.89 17.95 -70.76
N ILE A 726 61.62 18.98 -70.31
CA ILE A 726 61.29 20.40 -70.56
C ILE A 726 61.18 20.73 -72.06
N ASP A 727 62.15 20.29 -72.88
CA ASP A 727 62.14 20.58 -74.32
C ASP A 727 60.96 19.92 -75.02
N HIS A 728 60.62 18.69 -74.62
CA HIS A 728 59.51 17.94 -75.18
C HIS A 728 58.15 18.53 -74.76
N LEU A 729 58.04 19.00 -73.51
CA LEU A 729 56.86 19.73 -73.01
C LEU A 729 56.68 21.06 -73.77
N ASP A 730 57.76 21.82 -74.03
CA ASP A 730 57.68 23.09 -74.76
C ASP A 730 57.36 22.88 -76.25
N GLN A 731 57.89 21.82 -76.88
CA GLN A 731 57.50 21.41 -78.23
C GLN A 731 56.02 21.03 -78.31
N ALA A 732 55.52 20.21 -77.37
CA ALA A 732 54.11 19.86 -77.31
C ALA A 732 53.21 21.09 -77.11
N ARG A 733 53.64 22.05 -76.27
CA ARG A 733 52.91 23.29 -75.99
C ARG A 733 52.75 24.20 -77.21
N LYS A 734 53.75 24.21 -78.10
CA LYS A 734 53.78 25.02 -79.34
C LYS A 734 52.95 24.43 -80.49
N ARG A 735 52.35 23.25 -80.33
CA ARG A 735 51.49 22.65 -81.37
C ARG A 735 50.27 23.55 -81.65
N LYS A 736 50.03 23.77 -82.95
CA LYS A 736 49.04 24.74 -83.46
C LYS A 736 47.61 24.38 -83.02
N GLU A 737 47.28 23.09 -82.97
CA GLU A 737 45.94 22.55 -82.69
C GLU A 737 45.76 22.03 -81.24
N GLU A 738 46.66 22.38 -80.31
CA GLU A 738 46.60 21.87 -78.94
C GLU A 738 45.56 22.60 -78.06
N ILE A 739 44.85 21.85 -77.22
CA ILE A 739 43.71 22.35 -76.42
C ILE A 739 44.20 23.24 -75.27
N LYS A 740 43.44 24.31 -74.95
CA LYS A 740 43.79 25.30 -73.91
C LYS A 740 44.16 24.68 -72.56
N ALA A 741 43.40 23.68 -72.11
CA ALA A 741 43.66 22.98 -70.85
C ALA A 741 44.99 22.20 -70.86
N VAL A 742 45.34 21.59 -71.99
CA VAL A 742 46.62 20.87 -72.16
C VAL A 742 47.78 21.88 -72.21
N LYS A 743 47.63 23.01 -72.93
CA LYS A 743 48.64 24.09 -72.97
C LYS A 743 48.93 24.68 -71.59
N ALA A 744 47.91 24.81 -70.75
CA ALA A 744 48.07 25.25 -69.36
C ALA A 744 48.87 24.22 -68.56
N ALA A 745 48.45 22.95 -68.56
CA ALA A 745 49.16 21.89 -67.84
C ALA A 745 50.62 21.71 -68.31
N LEU A 746 50.90 21.87 -69.61
CA LEU A 746 52.25 21.83 -70.16
C LEU A 746 53.11 23.02 -69.68
N LYS A 747 52.52 24.22 -69.61
CA LYS A 747 53.21 25.40 -69.08
C LYS A 747 53.52 25.22 -67.59
N ASP A 748 52.51 24.81 -66.81
CA ASP A 748 52.66 24.57 -65.37
C ASP A 748 53.75 23.51 -65.09
N ALA A 749 53.79 22.44 -65.89
CA ALA A 749 54.82 21.42 -65.80
C ALA A 749 56.23 21.96 -66.12
N ILE A 750 56.38 22.82 -67.14
CA ILE A 750 57.67 23.46 -67.49
C ILE A 750 58.13 24.38 -66.37
N ASP A 751 57.23 25.21 -65.85
CA ASP A 751 57.54 26.17 -64.81
C ASP A 751 57.96 25.42 -63.52
N HIS A 752 57.23 24.37 -63.14
CA HIS A 752 57.59 23.51 -62.01
C HIS A 752 58.96 22.83 -62.17
N LEU A 753 59.25 22.22 -63.33
CA LEU A 753 60.53 21.54 -63.57
C LEU A 753 61.74 22.49 -63.60
N LYS A 754 61.54 23.78 -63.94
CA LYS A 754 62.60 24.80 -63.89
C LYS A 754 62.94 25.24 -62.47
N GLU A 755 61.98 25.14 -61.56
CA GLU A 755 62.13 25.53 -60.15
C GLU A 755 62.76 24.42 -59.30
N LEU A 756 62.79 23.17 -59.78
CA LEU A 756 63.49 22.07 -59.11
C LEU A 756 65.01 22.32 -59.07
N PRO A 757 65.71 21.95 -57.98
CA PRO A 757 67.15 22.14 -57.83
C PRO A 757 68.00 21.38 -58.87
#